data_AF-A0A397V1D6-F1
#
_entry.id   AF-A0A397V1D6-F1
#
_cell.length_a   1.000
_cell.length_b   1.000
_cell.length_c   1.000
_cell.angle_alpha   90.00
_cell.angle_beta   90.00
_cell.angle_gamma   90.00
#
_symmetry.space_group_name_H-M   'P 1'
#
loop_
_entity.id
_entity.type
_entity.pdbx_description
1 polymer ?
#
loop_
_entity_poly.entity_id
_entity_poly.type
_entity_poly.pdbx_seq_one_letter_code
_entity_poly.pdbx_strand_id
1 'polypeptide(L)'
;MADIEFNPNVIYNKLVNLRAKPQSSGKVANGELQPVSSLRIDVASVTKDVNRFRACDGSACFYCREWAIFIYKKNFTWMAKTITNNNVIKVDNLIDEPKKIASIICQEFNELILKYDDEKIRTNNSDNDFENIIDNMVHKTLAWIKAPNRLYVIPDIFSNVEFDISKFILSNHDKDRDLICILDSIEVEKSHYQILKPHFHLLKLTNPPQQCHHTRPEWKVPTDLDLDRRVFNDLLFKEKSQNEDSLKEGLNQVWLYVTNFLTSILQIEANRDQIFGKGCVANMDNFLKEYQDESLPFKDYWAPISEAYKKTPKSKKLNTSSSTDPVDDIDAAYRTYINNAKTVISFWEEGFIENVLTNAVQFSEETQCTLLGYLVDFQSRISKIQIKDSLDDILKKCGDSLILVKDIKLMVSKRISIMRSDISKKSKELIQELEALDESWNTQSQRTTQGRLEKANNKEFRKRIKKFETTVQSTRQAAITAISALFPVTNFASICNSCLELLLTEGEIMEAIQLEKHYKNYETTAKKFQEQREALLKDFEQGIETGRKVLAGIFGRLFLKEAWGLIAETLALKKQDAFLQSMDKGKTETIKKKKSDKDTGNGVSQPVDNSVPTEVSKKNKKKKRKSSSSVTTISSNDNQSTTVQQDIHLVSQEPEPQSNEPSTSQNSCHVEEQKPLIDTMTDSSLNNNNDDNNDNNNNHNNHNNHNNNNNNNNNNNNNNNTNSTQSLN
;
A
#
# COMPACT_ATOMS: atom_id res chain seq x y z
N MET A 1 30.73 -28.21 -59.35
CA MET A 1 30.02 -29.50 -59.53
C MET A 1 28.55 -29.20 -59.39
N ALA A 2 27.68 -29.80 -60.21
CA ALA A 2 26.27 -29.41 -60.28
C ALA A 2 25.45 -29.94 -59.09
N ASP A 3 24.39 -29.23 -58.71
CA ASP A 3 23.43 -29.60 -57.65
C ASP A 3 22.48 -30.75 -58.02
N ILE A 4 22.88 -31.59 -58.98
CA ILE A 4 22.13 -32.74 -59.45
C ILE A 4 22.45 -33.94 -58.55
N GLU A 5 21.40 -34.60 -58.03
CA GLU A 5 21.40 -35.74 -57.07
C GLU A 5 21.52 -35.46 -55.55
N PHE A 6 21.44 -34.22 -55.04
CA PHE A 6 21.28 -34.02 -53.58
C PHE A 6 19.83 -34.29 -53.10
N ASN A 7 19.36 -35.52 -53.27
CA ASN A 7 18.00 -35.96 -52.89
C ASN A 7 18.01 -36.58 -51.46
N PRO A 8 17.35 -35.96 -50.47
CA PRO A 8 17.33 -36.44 -49.08
C PRO A 8 16.90 -37.89 -48.90
N ASN A 9 15.88 -38.33 -49.66
CA ASN A 9 15.35 -39.69 -49.58
C ASN A 9 16.34 -40.73 -50.13
N VAL A 10 17.08 -40.38 -51.20
CA VAL A 10 18.12 -41.25 -51.77
C VAL A 10 19.32 -41.35 -50.82
N ILE A 11 19.72 -40.24 -50.20
CA ILE A 11 20.81 -40.22 -49.20
C ILE A 11 20.41 -41.05 -47.97
N TYR A 12 19.20 -40.83 -47.41
CA TYR A 12 18.68 -41.61 -46.28
C TYR A 12 18.63 -43.11 -46.58
N ASN A 13 18.05 -43.51 -47.72
CA ASN A 13 17.90 -44.91 -48.08
C ASN A 13 19.27 -45.61 -48.28
N LYS A 14 20.30 -44.88 -48.72
CA LYS A 14 21.68 -45.37 -48.78
C LYS A 14 22.33 -45.42 -47.37
N LEU A 15 22.08 -44.42 -46.51
CA LEU A 15 22.63 -44.31 -45.15
C LEU A 15 22.13 -45.41 -44.21
N VAL A 16 20.83 -45.70 -44.17
CA VAL A 16 20.26 -46.71 -43.25
C VAL A 16 20.77 -48.12 -43.57
N ASN A 17 21.08 -48.38 -44.84
CA ASN A 17 21.68 -49.63 -45.32
C ASN A 17 23.22 -49.62 -45.26
N LEU A 18 23.85 -48.52 -44.83
CA LEU A 18 25.29 -48.41 -44.71
C LEU A 18 25.79 -49.18 -43.48
N ARG A 19 26.79 -50.03 -43.70
CA ARG A 19 27.60 -50.63 -42.64
C ARG A 19 29.06 -50.27 -42.86
N ALA A 20 29.73 -49.80 -41.82
CA ALA A 20 31.12 -49.34 -41.83
C ALA A 20 32.02 -50.28 -41.04
N LYS A 21 33.33 -50.27 -41.35
CA LYS A 21 34.34 -50.86 -40.45
C LYS A 21 34.57 -49.86 -39.30
N PRO A 22 34.58 -50.28 -38.02
CA PRO A 22 34.83 -49.35 -36.92
C PRO A 22 36.24 -48.76 -37.01
N GLN A 23 36.39 -47.44 -36.84
CA GLN A 23 37.70 -46.77 -36.77
C GLN A 23 38.36 -47.02 -35.40
N SER A 24 38.80 -48.26 -35.15
CA SER A 24 39.58 -48.59 -33.96
C SER A 24 41.03 -48.12 -34.12
N SER A 25 41.47 -47.23 -33.23
CA SER A 25 42.83 -46.69 -33.22
C SER A 25 43.89 -47.77 -32.95
N GLY A 26 44.60 -48.19 -33.99
CA GLY A 26 45.91 -48.84 -33.87
C GLY A 26 45.92 -50.28 -33.38
N LYS A 27 44.95 -51.13 -33.75
CA LYS A 27 45.05 -52.59 -33.65
C LYS A 27 44.29 -53.29 -34.78
N VAL A 28 44.83 -54.42 -35.26
CA VAL A 28 44.25 -55.19 -36.38
C VAL A 28 42.97 -55.87 -35.91
N ALA A 29 41.82 -55.37 -36.37
CA ALA A 29 40.51 -55.91 -36.07
C ALA A 29 39.87 -56.52 -37.32
N ASN A 30 39.63 -57.83 -37.31
CA ASN A 30 38.62 -58.47 -38.16
C ASN A 30 37.21 -58.13 -37.63
N GLY A 31 36.91 -56.83 -37.55
CA GLY A 31 35.65 -56.31 -37.02
C GLY A 31 34.53 -56.47 -38.04
N GLU A 32 33.41 -57.05 -37.59
CA GLU A 32 32.20 -57.15 -38.40
C GLU A 32 31.67 -55.75 -38.77
N LEU A 33 31.13 -55.60 -39.98
CA LEU A 33 30.63 -54.33 -40.49
C LEU A 33 29.40 -53.88 -39.68
N GLN A 34 29.57 -52.89 -38.80
CA GLN A 34 28.49 -52.36 -37.96
C GLN A 34 27.71 -51.25 -38.69
N PRO A 35 26.38 -51.12 -38.44
CA PRO A 35 25.59 -50.03 -39.01
C PRO A 35 25.99 -48.68 -38.40
N VAL A 36 25.89 -47.60 -39.18
CA VAL A 36 26.13 -46.23 -38.68
C VAL A 36 25.18 -45.92 -37.52
N SER A 37 25.74 -45.60 -36.35
CA SER A 37 25.00 -45.33 -35.11
C SER A 37 24.63 -43.86 -34.91
N SER A 38 25.42 -42.95 -35.48
CA SER A 38 25.22 -41.50 -35.42
C SER A 38 25.86 -40.79 -36.62
N LEU A 39 25.47 -39.54 -36.87
CA LEU A 39 26.19 -38.59 -37.73
C LEU A 39 26.73 -37.47 -36.85
N ARG A 40 27.93 -36.95 -37.17
CA ARG A 40 28.61 -35.91 -36.41
C ARG A 40 29.01 -34.77 -37.35
N ILE A 41 28.66 -33.52 -37.01
CA ILE A 41 29.07 -32.33 -37.78
C ILE A 41 29.78 -31.32 -36.89
N ASP A 42 30.87 -30.75 -37.38
CA ASP A 42 31.69 -29.80 -36.63
C ASP A 42 30.96 -28.47 -36.34
N VAL A 43 31.21 -27.91 -35.15
CA VAL A 43 30.62 -26.63 -34.69
C VAL A 43 31.02 -25.46 -35.57
N ALA A 44 32.26 -25.41 -36.07
CA ALA A 44 32.71 -24.34 -36.95
C ALA A 44 32.00 -24.41 -38.33
N SER A 45 31.68 -25.60 -38.81
CA SER A 45 30.94 -25.85 -40.05
C SER A 45 29.47 -25.40 -39.94
N VAL A 46 28.80 -25.68 -38.82
CA VAL A 46 27.46 -25.10 -38.54
C VAL A 46 27.54 -23.58 -38.43
N THR A 47 28.47 -23.05 -37.63
CA THR A 47 28.69 -21.60 -37.47
C THR A 47 28.92 -20.92 -38.82
N LYS A 48 29.67 -21.56 -39.73
CA LYS A 48 29.97 -21.08 -41.07
C LYS A 48 28.73 -21.05 -41.97
N ASP A 49 27.98 -22.15 -42.09
CA ASP A 49 26.81 -22.19 -42.98
C ASP A 49 25.65 -21.32 -42.43
N VAL A 50 25.48 -21.20 -41.10
CA VAL A 50 24.54 -20.25 -40.47
C VAL A 50 24.91 -18.80 -40.79
N ASN A 51 26.18 -18.39 -40.62
CA ASN A 51 26.60 -17.03 -40.97
C ASN A 51 26.63 -16.76 -42.48
N ARG A 52 26.81 -17.81 -43.31
CA ARG A 52 26.89 -17.72 -44.78
C ARG A 52 25.52 -17.69 -45.47
N PHE A 53 24.43 -18.03 -44.78
CA PHE A 53 23.07 -17.85 -45.29
C PHE A 53 22.85 -16.37 -45.65
N ARG A 54 22.87 -16.02 -46.94
CA ARG A 54 22.93 -14.63 -47.44
C ARG A 54 21.63 -14.21 -48.11
N ALA A 55 21.24 -12.95 -47.92
CA ALA A 55 19.99 -12.37 -48.41
C ALA A 55 19.90 -12.16 -49.94
N CYS A 56 20.77 -12.81 -50.74
CA CYS A 56 20.87 -12.59 -52.19
C CYS A 56 20.93 -13.89 -53.01
N ASP A 57 20.84 -15.07 -52.37
CA ASP A 57 20.96 -16.38 -53.04
C ASP A 57 19.58 -16.89 -53.55
N GLY A 58 18.65 -15.96 -53.82
CA GLY A 58 17.28 -16.22 -54.31
C GLY A 58 16.36 -17.03 -53.38
N SER A 59 16.87 -17.55 -52.27
CA SER A 59 16.24 -18.56 -51.41
C SER A 59 16.41 -18.28 -49.91
N ALA A 60 16.83 -17.06 -49.57
CA ALA A 60 17.07 -16.61 -48.21
C ALA A 60 16.90 -15.08 -48.12
N CYS A 61 16.28 -14.62 -47.04
CA CYS A 61 15.97 -13.23 -46.74
C CYS A 61 16.55 -12.85 -45.37
N PHE A 62 16.87 -11.56 -45.14
CA PHE A 62 17.61 -11.11 -43.95
C PHE A 62 16.94 -11.50 -42.63
N TYR A 63 15.60 -11.40 -42.57
CA TYR A 63 14.80 -11.83 -41.42
C TYR A 63 15.09 -13.28 -40.99
N CYS A 64 14.97 -14.23 -41.91
CA CYS A 64 15.19 -15.66 -41.68
C CYS A 64 16.59 -15.97 -41.13
N ARG A 65 17.60 -15.22 -41.59
CA ARG A 65 19.00 -15.36 -41.18
C ARG A 65 19.20 -14.96 -39.71
N GLU A 66 18.76 -13.76 -39.32
CA GLU A 66 19.00 -13.25 -37.97
C GLU A 66 18.23 -14.04 -36.90
N TRP A 67 17.02 -14.52 -37.22
CA TRP A 67 16.27 -15.45 -36.36
C TRP A 67 16.96 -16.81 -36.19
N ALA A 68 17.50 -17.39 -37.27
CA ALA A 68 18.29 -18.62 -37.17
C ALA A 68 19.58 -18.42 -36.37
N ILE A 69 20.27 -17.28 -36.52
CA ILE A 69 21.46 -16.90 -35.73
C ILE A 69 21.10 -16.75 -34.24
N PHE A 70 19.95 -16.13 -33.92
CA PHE A 70 19.50 -15.92 -32.55
C PHE A 70 19.24 -17.24 -31.82
N ILE A 71 18.49 -18.16 -32.44
CA ILE A 71 18.18 -19.48 -31.87
C ILE A 71 19.43 -20.35 -31.79
N TYR A 72 20.31 -20.29 -32.82
CA TYR A 72 21.60 -20.98 -32.78
C TYR A 72 22.43 -20.53 -31.58
N LYS A 73 22.55 -19.21 -31.35
CA LYS A 73 23.24 -18.64 -30.19
C LYS A 73 22.59 -19.08 -28.86
N LYS A 74 21.27 -19.01 -28.77
CA LYS A 74 20.49 -19.24 -27.53
C LYS A 74 20.35 -20.71 -27.13
N ASN A 75 20.31 -21.66 -28.08
CA ASN A 75 20.00 -23.07 -27.78
C ASN A 75 21.18 -24.03 -28.09
N PHE A 76 22.09 -23.66 -29.00
CA PHE A 76 23.12 -24.56 -29.54
C PHE A 76 24.57 -24.14 -29.26
N THR A 77 24.80 -23.05 -28.52
CA THR A 77 26.13 -22.75 -27.96
C THR A 77 26.33 -23.47 -26.62
N TRP A 78 27.56 -23.92 -26.35
CA TRP A 78 27.87 -24.76 -25.19
C TRP A 78 27.53 -24.09 -23.83
N MET A 79 27.66 -22.76 -23.73
CA MET A 79 27.32 -22.00 -22.52
C MET A 79 25.81 -21.87 -22.25
N ALA A 80 24.95 -22.09 -23.24
CA ALA A 80 23.50 -21.97 -23.05
C ALA A 80 22.96 -23.03 -22.08
N LYS A 81 23.41 -24.29 -22.23
CA LYS A 81 22.96 -25.43 -21.40
C LYS A 81 23.48 -25.43 -19.97
N THR A 82 24.35 -24.47 -19.59
CA THR A 82 24.90 -24.36 -18.23
C THR A 82 24.17 -23.34 -17.35
N ILE A 83 23.30 -22.50 -17.93
CA ILE A 83 22.64 -21.38 -17.23
C ILE A 83 21.20 -21.74 -16.81
N THR A 84 20.51 -22.60 -17.58
CA THR A 84 19.09 -22.93 -17.39
C THR A 84 18.73 -23.71 -16.12
N ASN A 85 19.70 -24.20 -15.34
CA ASN A 85 19.42 -25.03 -14.16
C ASN A 85 19.29 -24.27 -12.83
N ASN A 86 19.72 -23.00 -12.75
CA ASN A 86 20.04 -22.38 -11.44
C ASN A 86 19.07 -21.31 -10.92
N ASN A 87 18.17 -20.77 -11.74
CA ASN A 87 17.38 -19.58 -11.37
C ASN A 87 15.86 -19.86 -11.28
N VAL A 88 15.41 -20.27 -10.09
CA VAL A 88 14.02 -20.05 -9.63
C VAL A 88 14.09 -19.46 -8.22
N ILE A 89 14.40 -18.16 -8.12
CA ILE A 89 14.24 -17.41 -6.88
C ILE A 89 12.77 -16.99 -6.82
N LYS A 90 12.00 -17.59 -5.91
CA LYS A 90 10.73 -17.01 -5.50
C LYS A 90 11.02 -15.81 -4.61
N VAL A 91 10.46 -14.67 -4.96
CA VAL A 91 10.32 -13.53 -4.04
C VAL A 91 8.97 -13.70 -3.36
N ASP A 92 8.98 -13.98 -2.06
CA ASP A 92 7.75 -13.99 -1.26
C ASP A 92 7.34 -12.53 -1.02
N ASN A 93 6.42 -12.03 -1.83
CA ASN A 93 5.76 -10.76 -1.58
C ASN A 93 4.97 -10.88 -0.27
N LEU A 94 5.23 -9.98 0.69
CA LEU A 94 4.32 -9.81 1.82
C LEU A 94 2.95 -9.39 1.25
N ILE A 95 1.92 -10.15 1.61
CA ILE A 95 0.53 -9.80 1.33
C ILE A 95 0.08 -8.98 2.53
N ASP A 96 0.09 -7.65 2.42
CA ASP A 96 -0.53 -6.77 3.40
C ASP A 96 -2.02 -7.14 3.54
N GLU A 97 -2.50 -7.32 4.77
CA GLU A 97 -3.89 -7.72 5.00
C GLU A 97 -4.85 -6.62 4.51
N PRO A 98 -5.82 -6.95 3.63
CA PRO A 98 -6.59 -5.92 2.97
C PRO A 98 -7.75 -5.43 3.84
N LYS A 99 -8.02 -4.13 3.75
CA LYS A 99 -8.96 -3.30 4.53
C LYS A 99 -10.20 -4.05 5.05
N LYS A 100 -10.44 -3.97 6.37
CA LYS A 100 -11.70 -4.39 7.04
C LYS A 100 -12.85 -3.44 6.64
N ILE A 101 -14.11 -3.89 6.73
CA ILE A 101 -15.30 -3.03 6.51
C ILE A 101 -15.43 -1.99 7.64
N ALA A 102 -15.85 -0.76 7.32
CA ALA A 102 -15.96 0.37 8.26
C ALA A 102 -16.69 0.04 9.57
N SER A 103 -17.84 -0.65 9.49
CA SER A 103 -18.66 -1.00 10.66
C SER A 103 -17.92 -1.90 11.67
N ILE A 104 -16.95 -2.72 11.21
CA ILE A 104 -16.12 -3.55 12.11
C ILE A 104 -15.20 -2.66 12.97
N ILE A 105 -14.61 -1.61 12.40
CA ILE A 105 -13.78 -0.66 13.16
C ILE A 105 -14.63 0.19 14.10
N CYS A 106 -15.84 0.57 13.69
CA CYS A 106 -16.76 1.30 14.56
C CYS A 106 -17.25 0.41 15.72
N GLN A 107 -17.34 -0.91 15.53
CA GLN A 107 -17.52 -1.87 16.62
C GLN A 107 -16.28 -1.97 17.53
N GLU A 108 -15.06 -2.04 16.97
CA GLU A 108 -13.80 -2.02 17.74
C GLU A 108 -13.67 -0.73 18.59
N PHE A 109 -14.17 0.41 18.09
CA PHE A 109 -14.29 1.66 18.85
C PHE A 109 -15.38 1.61 19.93
N ASN A 110 -16.56 1.07 19.66
CA ASN A 110 -17.61 0.90 20.68
C ASN A 110 -17.14 0.00 21.83
N GLU A 111 -16.41 -1.08 21.54
CA GLU A 111 -15.80 -1.91 22.58
C GLU A 111 -14.75 -1.15 23.40
N LEU A 112 -13.98 -0.26 22.78
CA LEU A 112 -12.96 0.55 23.45
C LEU A 112 -13.58 1.62 24.35
N ILE A 113 -14.67 2.26 23.91
CA ILE A 113 -15.48 3.19 24.71
C ILE A 113 -16.04 2.49 25.96
N LEU A 114 -16.63 1.29 25.78
CA LEU A 114 -17.15 0.52 26.91
C LEU A 114 -16.06 0.09 27.90
N LYS A 115 -14.89 -0.34 27.41
CA LYS A 115 -13.74 -0.69 28.27
C LYS A 115 -13.22 0.53 29.05
N TYR A 116 -13.20 1.71 28.43
CA TYR A 116 -12.73 2.95 29.06
C TYR A 116 -13.60 3.38 30.25
N ASP A 117 -14.93 3.35 30.14
CA ASP A 117 -15.81 3.61 31.30
C ASP A 117 -15.59 2.57 32.41
N ASP A 118 -15.49 1.29 32.04
CA ASP A 118 -15.35 0.18 32.99
C ASP A 118 -14.01 0.21 33.76
N GLU A 119 -12.90 0.57 33.09
CA GLU A 119 -11.57 0.72 33.70
C GLU A 119 -11.45 2.02 34.51
N LYS A 120 -12.07 3.12 34.07
CA LYS A 120 -12.11 4.37 34.84
C LYS A 120 -12.91 4.23 36.14
N ILE A 121 -14.00 3.45 36.14
CA ILE A 121 -14.77 3.13 37.36
C ILE A 121 -13.95 2.28 38.35
N ARG A 122 -13.05 1.42 37.85
CA ARG A 122 -12.22 0.53 38.68
C ARG A 122 -10.97 1.21 39.26
N THR A 123 -10.41 2.22 38.60
CA THR A 123 -9.08 2.77 38.90
C THR A 123 -9.03 3.93 39.90
N ASN A 124 -10.16 4.59 40.22
CA ASN A 124 -10.32 5.54 41.33
C ASN A 124 -9.10 6.46 41.60
N ASN A 125 -8.84 7.39 40.67
CA ASN A 125 -7.86 8.48 40.80
C ASN A 125 -6.38 8.07 40.81
N SER A 126 -5.99 7.00 40.10
CA SER A 126 -4.60 6.87 39.65
C SER A 126 -4.35 7.77 38.43
N ASP A 127 -3.39 8.71 38.52
CA ASP A 127 -2.89 9.53 37.40
C ASP A 127 -2.04 8.70 36.41
N ASN A 128 -2.58 7.58 35.93
CA ASN A 128 -2.06 6.92 34.75
C ASN A 128 -2.50 7.72 33.53
N ASP A 129 -1.59 8.03 32.62
CA ASP A 129 -1.90 8.57 31.29
C ASP A 129 -2.64 7.50 30.45
N PHE A 130 -3.94 7.37 30.69
CA PHE A 130 -4.85 6.71 29.77
C PHE A 130 -4.81 7.48 28.45
N GLU A 131 -4.34 6.80 27.40
CA GLU A 131 -4.30 7.31 26.05
C GLU A 131 -5.70 7.83 25.66
N ASN A 132 -5.76 9.08 25.20
CA ASN A 132 -7.02 9.74 24.90
C ASN A 132 -7.80 8.94 23.86
N ILE A 133 -9.03 8.58 24.22
CA ILE A 133 -9.91 7.76 23.39
C ILE A 133 -10.18 8.38 22.01
N ILE A 134 -10.27 9.70 21.92
CA ILE A 134 -10.46 10.42 20.65
C ILE A 134 -9.20 10.31 19.79
N ASP A 135 -8.01 10.51 20.36
CA ASP A 135 -6.74 10.39 19.63
C ASP A 135 -6.51 8.96 19.15
N ASN A 136 -6.80 7.96 19.99
CA ASN A 136 -6.72 6.54 19.63
C ASN A 136 -7.68 6.18 18.46
N MET A 137 -8.91 6.69 18.47
CA MET A 137 -9.85 6.56 17.36
C MET A 137 -9.30 7.21 16.09
N VAL A 138 -8.88 8.48 16.16
CA VAL A 138 -8.34 9.24 15.02
C VAL A 138 -7.13 8.54 14.39
N HIS A 139 -6.16 8.12 15.19
CA HIS A 139 -4.96 7.44 14.70
C HIS A 139 -5.28 6.09 14.04
N LYS A 140 -6.18 5.28 14.61
CA LYS A 140 -6.63 4.02 14.00
C LYS A 140 -7.37 4.24 12.68
N THR A 141 -8.25 5.23 12.60
CA THR A 141 -8.94 5.57 11.35
C THR A 141 -7.97 6.06 10.28
N LEU A 142 -7.03 6.96 10.61
CA LEU A 142 -6.01 7.44 9.67
C LEU A 142 -5.05 6.35 9.19
N ALA A 143 -4.82 5.31 10.00
CA ALA A 143 -4.09 4.11 9.58
C ALA A 143 -4.93 3.22 8.64
N TRP A 144 -6.20 2.96 8.98
CA TRP A 144 -7.09 2.13 8.17
C TRP A 144 -7.45 2.74 6.81
N ILE A 145 -7.60 4.07 6.71
CA ILE A 145 -7.82 4.75 5.43
C ILE A 145 -6.69 4.44 4.43
N LYS A 146 -5.45 4.27 4.92
CA LYS A 146 -4.24 4.00 4.14
C LYS A 146 -4.01 2.50 3.85
N ALA A 147 -4.83 1.61 4.41
CA ALA A 147 -4.68 0.17 4.20
C ALA A 147 -5.14 -0.24 2.78
N PRO A 148 -4.50 -1.24 2.14
CA PRO A 148 -4.83 -1.63 0.77
C PRO A 148 -6.24 -2.21 0.65
N ASN A 149 -6.96 -1.83 -0.40
CA ASN A 149 -8.35 -2.21 -0.60
C ASN A 149 -8.49 -3.56 -1.32
N ARG A 150 -9.40 -4.42 -0.82
CA ARG A 150 -9.81 -5.70 -1.44
C ARG A 150 -10.30 -5.55 -2.89
N LEU A 151 -10.86 -4.39 -3.22
CA LEU A 151 -11.44 -4.09 -4.53
C LEU A 151 -10.41 -3.60 -5.56
N TYR A 152 -9.18 -3.31 -5.16
CA TYR A 152 -8.12 -2.90 -6.08
C TYR A 152 -6.95 -3.88 -6.11
N VAL A 153 -6.84 -4.58 -7.24
CA VAL A 153 -5.60 -5.26 -7.64
C VAL A 153 -5.04 -4.51 -8.84
N ILE A 154 -3.76 -4.17 -8.81
CA ILE A 154 -3.05 -3.59 -9.97
C ILE A 154 -3.17 -4.59 -11.12
N PRO A 155 -3.75 -4.23 -12.28
CA PRO A 155 -3.89 -5.17 -13.38
C PRO A 155 -2.54 -5.68 -13.89
N ASP A 156 -2.41 -7.01 -14.01
CA ASP A 156 -1.20 -7.70 -14.50
C ASP A 156 -0.79 -7.29 -15.92
N ILE A 157 -1.64 -6.53 -16.61
CA ILE A 157 -1.33 -5.90 -17.90
C ILE A 157 -0.17 -4.89 -17.85
N PHE A 158 0.19 -4.40 -16.65
CA PHE A 158 1.36 -3.54 -16.43
C PHE A 158 2.62 -4.34 -16.03
N SER A 159 2.60 -5.68 -16.07
CA SER A 159 3.80 -6.51 -15.96
C SER A 159 4.74 -6.27 -17.15
N ASN A 160 6.06 -6.37 -16.96
CA ASN A 160 7.02 -6.26 -18.05
C ASN A 160 6.85 -7.40 -19.06
N VAL A 161 6.93 -7.09 -20.37
CA VAL A 161 6.99 -8.12 -21.41
C VAL A 161 8.39 -8.71 -21.47
N GLU A 162 8.46 -10.03 -21.32
CA GLU A 162 9.68 -10.84 -21.41
C GLU A 162 9.57 -11.92 -22.49
N PHE A 163 10.60 -12.00 -23.34
CA PHE A 163 10.71 -12.99 -24.41
C PHE A 163 11.31 -14.30 -23.90
N ASP A 164 10.49 -15.11 -23.24
CA ASP A 164 10.90 -16.43 -22.75
C ASP A 164 10.93 -17.48 -23.87
N ILE A 165 12.14 -17.81 -24.33
CA ILE A 165 12.42 -18.83 -25.34
C ILE A 165 12.08 -20.25 -24.82
N SER A 166 12.12 -20.46 -23.50
CA SER A 166 12.01 -21.79 -22.86
C SER A 166 10.66 -22.44 -23.14
N LYS A 167 9.57 -21.65 -23.14
CA LYS A 167 8.22 -22.09 -23.50
C LYS A 167 8.15 -22.72 -24.89
N PHE A 168 8.91 -22.19 -25.86
CA PHE A 168 8.94 -22.66 -27.24
C PHE A 168 9.82 -23.89 -27.48
N ILE A 169 10.52 -24.39 -26.46
CA ILE A 169 11.21 -25.69 -26.50
C ILE A 169 10.21 -26.84 -26.34
N LEU A 170 9.00 -26.57 -25.81
CA LEU A 170 7.99 -27.57 -25.45
C LEU A 170 6.76 -27.61 -26.38
N SER A 171 6.78 -26.90 -27.51
CA SER A 171 5.66 -26.84 -28.46
C SER A 171 5.28 -28.23 -29.02
N ASN A 172 3.97 -28.52 -29.07
CA ASN A 172 3.41 -29.81 -29.51
C ASN A 172 3.48 -30.01 -31.05
N HIS A 173 4.69 -30.10 -31.61
CA HIS A 173 4.88 -30.52 -33.01
C HIS A 173 4.62 -32.03 -33.15
N ASP A 174 4.02 -32.45 -34.27
CA ASP A 174 3.86 -33.88 -34.62
C ASP A 174 5.24 -34.48 -34.91
N LYS A 175 5.74 -35.28 -33.96
CA LYS A 175 7.17 -35.60 -33.78
C LYS A 175 7.82 -36.28 -34.98
N ASP A 176 7.03 -36.98 -35.78
CA ASP A 176 7.50 -37.76 -36.94
C ASP A 176 7.31 -37.02 -38.28
N ARG A 177 6.75 -35.80 -38.28
CA ARG A 177 6.36 -35.09 -39.52
C ARG A 177 6.96 -33.69 -39.70
N ASP A 178 7.41 -33.02 -38.65
CA ASP A 178 8.01 -31.68 -38.76
C ASP A 178 9.54 -31.73 -38.91
N LEU A 179 10.08 -30.95 -39.83
CA LEU A 179 11.52 -30.74 -39.99
C LEU A 179 12.14 -30.12 -38.72
N ILE A 180 11.37 -29.31 -37.98
CA ILE A 180 11.80 -28.66 -36.74
C ILE A 180 12.30 -29.67 -35.70
N CYS A 181 11.72 -30.89 -35.65
CA CYS A 181 12.08 -31.94 -34.69
C CYS A 181 13.52 -32.43 -34.80
N ILE A 182 14.24 -32.10 -35.90
CA ILE A 182 15.69 -32.31 -36.00
C ILE A 182 16.42 -31.56 -34.87
N LEU A 183 15.98 -30.35 -34.51
CA LEU A 183 16.65 -29.52 -33.52
C LEU A 183 16.64 -30.14 -32.12
N ASP A 184 15.51 -30.72 -31.73
CA ASP A 184 15.33 -31.37 -30.43
C ASP A 184 16.01 -32.76 -30.39
N SER A 185 16.30 -33.32 -31.56
CA SER A 185 17.01 -34.60 -31.76
C SER A 185 18.55 -34.47 -31.76
N ILE A 186 19.10 -33.27 -31.57
CA ILE A 186 20.55 -33.00 -31.62
C ILE A 186 21.20 -33.03 -30.23
N GLU A 187 22.16 -33.93 -30.08
CA GLU A 187 23.10 -33.94 -28.98
C GLU A 187 24.22 -32.91 -29.25
N VAL A 188 24.56 -32.13 -28.21
CA VAL A 188 25.53 -31.03 -28.31
C VAL A 188 26.79 -31.39 -27.54
N GLU A 189 27.83 -31.83 -28.24
CA GLU A 189 29.16 -32.06 -27.67
C GLU A 189 30.04 -30.80 -27.82
N LYS A 190 31.17 -30.75 -27.11
CA LYS A 190 32.06 -29.58 -27.02
C LYS A 190 32.65 -29.11 -28.36
N SER A 191 32.73 -30.00 -29.36
CA SER A 191 33.35 -29.73 -30.67
C SER A 191 32.45 -30.04 -31.87
N HIS A 192 31.33 -30.73 -31.67
CA HIS A 192 30.46 -31.19 -32.75
C HIS A 192 29.03 -31.40 -32.28
N TYR A 193 28.11 -31.36 -33.24
CA TYR A 193 26.71 -31.73 -33.05
C TYR A 193 26.49 -33.15 -33.56
N GLN A 194 25.76 -33.95 -32.79
CA GLN A 194 25.48 -35.35 -33.12
C GLN A 194 23.97 -35.56 -33.28
N ILE A 195 23.59 -36.38 -34.26
CA ILE A 195 22.23 -36.94 -34.36
C ILE A 195 22.33 -38.46 -34.37
N LEU A 196 21.51 -39.12 -33.55
CA LEU A 196 21.49 -40.58 -33.41
C LEU A 196 20.65 -41.26 -34.50
N LYS A 197 20.99 -42.51 -34.82
CA LYS A 197 20.32 -43.34 -35.83
C LYS A 197 18.78 -43.34 -35.78
N PRO A 198 18.08 -43.39 -34.62
CA PRO A 198 16.62 -43.36 -34.59
C PRO A 198 16.03 -42.14 -35.30
N HIS A 199 16.67 -40.97 -35.17
CA HIS A 199 16.20 -39.69 -35.70
C HIS A 199 16.64 -39.41 -37.15
N PHE A 200 17.38 -40.32 -37.79
CA PHE A 200 17.78 -40.17 -39.20
C PHE A 200 16.58 -40.01 -40.14
N HIS A 201 15.39 -40.53 -39.78
CA HIS A 201 14.19 -40.45 -40.61
C HIS A 201 13.75 -39.00 -40.88
N LEU A 202 13.99 -38.09 -39.92
CA LEU A 202 13.70 -36.66 -40.04
C LEU A 202 14.53 -35.99 -41.15
N LEU A 203 15.72 -36.51 -41.47
CA LEU A 203 16.57 -35.96 -42.54
C LEU A 203 15.88 -35.98 -43.91
N LYS A 204 14.94 -36.90 -44.14
CA LYS A 204 14.10 -36.95 -45.36
C LYS A 204 13.31 -35.66 -45.61
N LEU A 205 12.94 -34.96 -44.53
CA LEU A 205 12.11 -33.74 -44.57
C LEU A 205 12.92 -32.50 -45.01
N THR A 206 14.24 -32.63 -45.17
CA THR A 206 15.16 -31.53 -45.50
C THR A 206 15.02 -31.09 -46.96
N ASN A 207 13.98 -30.31 -47.26
CA ASN A 207 13.76 -29.75 -48.58
C ASN A 207 14.87 -28.75 -49.01
N PRO A 208 15.07 -28.53 -50.33
CA PRO A 208 15.85 -27.40 -50.82
C PRO A 208 15.26 -26.07 -50.30
N PRO A 209 16.08 -25.01 -50.14
CA PRO A 209 15.63 -23.77 -49.52
C PRO A 209 14.56 -23.09 -50.40
N GLN A 210 13.35 -22.94 -49.85
CA GLN A 210 12.24 -22.23 -50.48
C GLN A 210 12.49 -20.72 -50.48
N GLN A 211 11.92 -20.02 -51.45
CA GLN A 211 11.99 -18.55 -51.48
C GLN A 211 11.13 -17.96 -50.37
N CYS A 212 11.67 -16.97 -49.63
CA CYS A 212 10.92 -16.24 -48.61
C CYS A 212 10.71 -14.78 -49.03
N HIS A 213 9.51 -14.27 -48.80
CA HIS A 213 9.08 -12.92 -49.18
C HIS A 213 9.14 -11.92 -48.00
N HIS A 214 9.97 -12.18 -46.99
CA HIS A 214 10.04 -11.36 -45.78
C HIS A 214 10.83 -10.06 -46.03
N THR A 215 10.11 -8.94 -46.14
CA THR A 215 10.63 -7.58 -46.32
C THR A 215 10.68 -6.80 -45.00
N ARG A 216 11.43 -5.70 -44.99
CA ARG A 216 11.26 -4.64 -43.98
C ARG A 216 10.40 -3.53 -44.62
N PRO A 217 9.54 -2.83 -43.84
CA PRO A 217 9.44 -2.85 -42.38
C PRO A 217 8.65 -4.02 -41.76
N GLU A 218 7.94 -4.82 -42.55
CA GLU A 218 6.90 -5.74 -42.04
C GLU A 218 7.46 -6.90 -41.18
N TRP A 219 8.68 -7.36 -41.48
CA TRP A 219 9.30 -8.51 -40.82
C TRP A 219 10.53 -8.10 -39.99
N LYS A 220 10.33 -7.99 -38.68
CA LYS A 220 11.29 -7.48 -37.68
C LYS A 220 12.31 -8.54 -37.23
N VAL A 221 13.61 -8.20 -37.20
CA VAL A 221 14.63 -9.13 -36.65
C VAL A 221 14.68 -9.09 -35.11
N PRO A 222 15.33 -10.04 -34.41
CA PRO A 222 15.33 -10.08 -32.94
C PRO A 222 15.83 -8.80 -32.25
N THR A 223 16.72 -8.03 -32.88
CA THR A 223 17.18 -6.74 -32.37
C THR A 223 16.13 -5.63 -32.50
N ASP A 224 15.28 -5.72 -33.51
CA ASP A 224 14.19 -4.77 -33.75
C ASP A 224 13.09 -5.03 -32.71
N LEU A 225 12.71 -6.30 -32.51
CA LEU A 225 11.74 -6.68 -31.48
C LEU A 225 12.21 -6.44 -30.04
N ASP A 226 13.50 -6.61 -29.72
CA ASP A 226 13.98 -6.27 -28.38
C ASP A 226 14.03 -4.75 -28.14
N LEU A 227 14.20 -3.94 -29.19
CA LEU A 227 14.01 -2.49 -29.10
C LEU A 227 12.54 -2.15 -28.88
N ASP A 228 11.63 -2.69 -29.70
CA ASP A 228 10.18 -2.49 -29.55
C ASP A 228 9.70 -2.93 -28.15
N ARG A 229 10.16 -4.09 -27.65
CA ARG A 229 9.86 -4.60 -26.30
C ARG A 229 10.34 -3.67 -25.20
N ARG A 230 11.53 -3.07 -25.35
CA ARG A 230 12.05 -2.09 -24.37
C ARG A 230 11.22 -0.81 -24.39
N VAL A 231 10.98 -0.23 -25.55
CA VAL A 231 10.10 0.95 -25.72
C VAL A 231 8.69 0.67 -25.18
N PHE A 232 8.16 -0.53 -25.39
CA PHE A 232 6.86 -0.95 -24.88
C PHE A 232 6.84 -1.09 -23.35
N ASN A 233 7.89 -1.66 -22.74
CA ASN A 233 8.00 -1.73 -21.28
C ASN A 233 8.22 -0.35 -20.65
N ASP A 234 8.97 0.55 -21.29
CA ASP A 234 9.13 1.94 -20.85
C ASP A 234 7.79 2.70 -20.89
N LEU A 235 6.96 2.45 -21.92
CA LEU A 235 5.59 2.96 -22.02
C LEU A 235 4.67 2.36 -20.94
N LEU A 236 4.71 1.04 -20.71
CA LEU A 236 3.94 0.38 -19.64
C LEU A 236 4.31 0.92 -18.26
N PHE A 237 5.60 1.12 -17.98
CA PHE A 237 6.06 1.68 -16.71
C PHE A 237 5.56 3.12 -16.52
N LYS A 238 5.71 3.97 -17.54
CA LYS A 238 5.23 5.35 -17.49
C LYS A 238 3.72 5.42 -17.28
N GLU A 239 2.95 4.67 -18.07
CA GLU A 239 1.49 4.59 -17.96
C GLU A 239 1.08 4.10 -16.57
N LYS A 240 1.72 3.04 -16.07
CA LYS A 240 1.50 2.52 -14.71
C LYS A 240 1.68 3.63 -13.66
N SER A 241 2.79 4.36 -13.67
CA SER A 241 3.03 5.44 -12.70
C SER A 241 1.98 6.56 -12.80
N GLN A 242 1.63 6.99 -14.01
CA GLN A 242 0.58 8.01 -14.20
C GLN A 242 -0.79 7.55 -13.68
N ASN A 243 -1.06 6.24 -13.72
CA ASN A 243 -2.31 5.65 -13.26
C ASN A 243 -2.32 5.44 -11.74
N GLU A 244 -1.19 5.06 -11.14
CA GLU A 244 -1.02 5.01 -9.68
C GLU A 244 -1.16 6.42 -9.07
N ASP A 245 -0.56 7.45 -9.68
CA ASP A 245 -0.72 8.85 -9.25
C ASP A 245 -2.17 9.35 -9.40
N SER A 246 -2.79 9.13 -10.56
CA SER A 246 -4.19 9.53 -10.82
C SER A 246 -5.20 8.82 -9.91
N LEU A 247 -4.96 7.53 -9.61
CA LEU A 247 -5.76 6.79 -8.63
C LEU A 247 -5.61 7.39 -7.24
N LYS A 248 -4.36 7.62 -6.80
CA LYS A 248 -4.04 8.17 -5.48
C LYS A 248 -4.64 9.55 -5.27
N GLU A 249 -4.60 10.43 -6.28
CA GLU A 249 -5.29 11.72 -6.24
C GLU A 249 -6.81 11.54 -6.06
N GLY A 250 -7.44 10.67 -6.86
CA GLY A 250 -8.87 10.39 -6.76
C GLY A 250 -9.29 9.80 -5.40
N LEU A 251 -8.49 8.88 -4.85
CA LEU A 251 -8.75 8.27 -3.54
C LEU A 251 -8.54 9.27 -2.39
N ASN A 252 -7.56 10.17 -2.47
CA ASN A 252 -7.38 11.22 -1.47
C ASN A 252 -8.62 12.13 -1.37
N GLN A 253 -9.27 12.44 -2.50
CA GLN A 253 -10.50 13.25 -2.51
C GLN A 253 -11.70 12.53 -1.88
N VAL A 254 -11.79 11.19 -2.01
CA VAL A 254 -12.83 10.39 -1.35
C VAL A 254 -12.74 10.51 0.18
N TRP A 255 -11.52 10.38 0.72
CA TRP A 255 -11.28 10.36 2.18
C TRP A 255 -11.16 11.75 2.82
N LEU A 256 -11.35 12.83 2.05
CA LEU A 256 -11.26 14.22 2.50
C LEU A 256 -12.30 14.54 3.60
N TYR A 257 -13.56 14.14 3.43
CA TYR A 257 -14.61 14.44 4.41
C TYR A 257 -14.36 13.77 5.77
N VAL A 258 -13.87 12.53 5.76
CA VAL A 258 -13.44 11.84 6.98
C VAL A 258 -12.24 12.55 7.60
N THR A 259 -11.23 12.92 6.81
CA THR A 259 -10.02 13.59 7.31
C THR A 259 -10.35 14.95 7.96
N ASN A 260 -11.26 15.72 7.36
CA ASN A 260 -11.77 16.96 7.92
C ASN A 260 -12.53 16.72 9.24
N PHE A 261 -13.43 15.73 9.27
CA PHE A 261 -14.16 15.35 10.48
C PHE A 261 -13.23 14.93 11.62
N LEU A 262 -12.23 14.09 11.34
CA LEU A 262 -11.22 13.67 12.31
C LEU A 262 -10.42 14.87 12.86
N THR A 263 -10.16 15.88 12.03
CA THR A 263 -9.52 17.13 12.46
C THR A 263 -10.44 17.96 13.38
N SER A 264 -11.74 18.04 13.05
CA SER A 264 -12.72 18.75 13.87
C SER A 264 -12.97 18.09 15.24
N ILE A 265 -13.03 16.75 15.34
CA ILE A 265 -13.25 16.10 16.64
C ILE A 265 -12.07 16.26 17.60
N LEU A 266 -10.83 16.39 17.10
CA LEU A 266 -9.67 16.76 17.93
C LEU A 266 -9.81 18.17 18.52
N GLN A 267 -10.24 19.14 17.70
CA GLN A 267 -10.48 20.52 18.15
C GLN A 267 -11.62 20.58 19.19
N ILE A 268 -12.69 19.82 18.98
CA ILE A 268 -13.80 19.73 19.92
C ILE A 268 -13.36 19.03 21.22
N GLU A 269 -12.54 17.97 21.18
CA GLU A 269 -12.04 17.33 22.41
C GLU A 269 -11.11 18.26 23.21
N ALA A 270 -10.25 19.05 22.54
CA ALA A 270 -9.43 20.05 23.22
C ALA A 270 -10.29 21.09 23.98
N ASN A 271 -11.34 21.61 23.32
CA ASN A 271 -12.31 22.52 23.96
C ASN A 271 -13.10 21.80 25.07
N ARG A 272 -13.40 20.51 24.91
CA ARG A 272 -14.08 19.68 25.90
C ARG A 272 -13.24 19.50 27.17
N ASP A 273 -11.97 19.14 27.05
CA ASP A 273 -11.09 18.98 28.22
C ASP A 273 -10.81 20.33 28.91
N GLN A 274 -10.77 21.43 28.16
CA GLN A 274 -10.66 22.77 28.73
C GLN A 274 -11.85 23.13 29.66
N ILE A 275 -13.07 22.73 29.31
CA ILE A 275 -14.30 23.09 30.05
C ILE A 275 -14.67 22.04 31.11
N PHE A 276 -14.55 20.74 30.78
CA PHE A 276 -15.03 19.62 31.60
C PHE A 276 -13.92 18.71 32.13
N GLY A 277 -12.67 18.88 31.68
CA GLY A 277 -11.55 17.99 31.98
C GLY A 277 -10.43 18.68 32.76
N LYS A 278 -9.17 18.47 32.35
CA LYS A 278 -7.99 18.98 33.08
C LYS A 278 -7.98 20.52 33.17
N GLY A 279 -8.49 21.21 32.14
CA GLY A 279 -8.63 22.68 32.15
C GLY A 279 -9.62 23.20 33.21
N CYS A 280 -10.68 22.44 33.53
CA CYS A 280 -11.62 22.80 34.58
C CYS A 280 -10.95 22.84 35.97
N VAL A 281 -10.07 21.87 36.23
CA VAL A 281 -9.27 21.79 37.46
C VAL A 281 -8.25 22.93 37.51
N ALA A 282 -7.53 23.17 36.42
CA ALA A 282 -6.57 24.28 36.34
C ALA A 282 -7.22 25.65 36.55
N ASN A 283 -8.45 25.84 36.04
CA ASN A 283 -9.24 27.06 36.27
C ASN A 283 -9.67 27.19 37.74
N MET A 284 -10.04 26.10 38.42
CA MET A 284 -10.29 26.12 39.88
C MET A 284 -9.02 26.52 40.64
N ASP A 285 -7.86 25.93 40.30
CA ASP A 285 -6.59 26.26 40.96
C ASP A 285 -6.18 27.72 40.73
N ASN A 286 -6.55 28.31 39.59
CA ASN A 286 -6.32 29.73 39.32
C ASN A 286 -7.27 30.63 40.15
N PHE A 287 -8.57 30.30 40.25
CA PHE A 287 -9.49 30.98 41.16
C PHE A 287 -9.02 30.92 42.62
N LEU A 288 -8.48 29.78 43.07
CA LEU A 288 -7.96 29.61 44.43
C LEU A 288 -6.68 30.42 44.71
N LYS A 289 -5.91 30.79 43.68
CA LYS A 289 -4.76 31.73 43.78
C LYS A 289 -5.22 33.18 43.73
N GLU A 290 -6.21 33.50 42.89
CA GLU A 290 -6.76 34.84 42.73
C GLU A 290 -7.37 35.38 44.04
N TYR A 291 -8.14 34.55 44.74
CA TYR A 291 -8.78 34.88 46.02
C TYR A 291 -8.05 34.26 47.22
N GLN A 292 -6.72 34.13 47.15
CA GLN A 292 -5.94 33.45 48.19
C GLN A 292 -5.97 34.21 49.53
N ASP A 293 -5.90 35.54 49.52
CA ASP A 293 -5.86 36.37 50.73
C ASP A 293 -7.24 36.49 51.39
N GLU A 294 -8.33 36.51 50.62
CA GLU A 294 -9.70 36.48 51.13
C GLU A 294 -10.11 35.09 51.65
N SER A 295 -9.51 34.01 51.14
CA SER A 295 -9.85 32.63 51.49
C SER A 295 -8.90 31.96 52.50
N LEU A 296 -8.02 32.74 53.15
CA LEU A 296 -7.12 32.27 54.21
C LEU A 296 -7.87 31.48 55.31
N PRO A 297 -7.35 30.32 55.75
CA PRO A 297 -7.91 29.60 56.90
C PRO A 297 -7.94 30.48 58.15
N PHE A 298 -9.01 30.37 58.95
CA PHE A 298 -9.21 31.19 60.15
C PHE A 298 -8.03 31.11 61.12
N LYS A 299 -7.39 29.94 61.25
CA LYS A 299 -6.18 29.78 62.05
C LYS A 299 -5.08 30.78 61.67
N ASP A 300 -4.88 30.97 60.37
CA ASP A 300 -3.74 31.69 59.82
C ASP A 300 -4.07 33.18 59.61
N TYR A 301 -5.31 33.50 59.26
CA TYR A 301 -5.87 34.86 59.36
C TYR A 301 -5.85 35.40 60.80
N TRP A 302 -6.32 34.61 61.78
CA TRP A 302 -6.50 35.05 63.17
C TRP A 302 -5.20 35.04 63.99
N ALA A 303 -4.19 34.26 63.59
CA ALA A 303 -2.91 34.20 64.31
C ALA A 303 -2.29 35.58 64.60
N PRO A 304 -1.95 36.42 63.59
CA PRO A 304 -1.32 37.73 63.81
C PRO A 304 -2.20 38.68 64.61
N ILE A 305 -3.51 38.72 64.33
CA ILE A 305 -4.50 39.53 65.06
C ILE A 305 -4.47 39.14 66.55
N SER A 306 -4.57 37.84 66.84
CA SER A 306 -4.58 37.35 68.22
C SER A 306 -3.26 37.62 68.95
N GLU A 307 -2.13 37.66 68.25
CA GLU A 307 -0.84 37.99 68.86
C GLU A 307 -0.71 39.48 69.19
N ALA A 308 -1.19 40.37 68.33
CA ALA A 308 -1.17 41.81 68.60
C ALA A 308 -1.87 42.15 69.93
N TYR A 309 -3.07 41.61 70.16
CA TYR A 309 -3.84 41.83 71.38
C TYR A 309 -3.40 41.01 72.61
N LYS A 310 -2.59 39.94 72.42
CA LYS A 310 -1.92 39.23 73.53
C LYS A 310 -0.64 39.92 74.00
N LYS A 311 0.06 40.62 73.10
CA LYS A 311 1.40 41.17 73.32
C LYS A 311 1.41 42.59 73.89
N THR A 312 0.28 43.30 73.93
CA THR A 312 0.14 44.68 74.44
C THR A 312 0.57 44.81 75.91
N PRO A 313 1.75 45.38 76.22
CA PRO A 313 2.23 45.48 77.60
C PRO A 313 1.59 46.67 78.30
N LYS A 314 1.48 46.61 79.64
CA LYS A 314 0.88 47.67 80.49
C LYS A 314 1.67 48.99 80.55
N SER A 315 2.60 49.25 79.62
CA SER A 315 3.63 50.29 79.77
C SER A 315 4.13 50.94 78.48
N LYS A 316 3.23 51.33 77.56
CA LYS A 316 3.45 52.49 76.68
C LYS A 316 2.15 53.04 76.12
N LYS A 317 1.84 54.31 76.40
CA LYS A 317 0.94 55.11 75.55
C LYS A 317 1.67 55.33 74.23
N LEU A 318 1.27 54.61 73.18
CA LEU A 318 1.65 54.98 71.82
C LEU A 318 0.60 55.97 71.31
N ASN A 319 1.00 57.19 70.99
CA ASN A 319 0.09 58.18 70.43
C ASN A 319 -0.18 57.82 68.95
N THR A 320 -1.27 57.12 68.70
CA THR A 320 -1.82 56.88 67.36
C THR A 320 -3.30 57.25 67.38
N SER A 321 -3.76 58.01 66.39
CA SER A 321 -4.96 58.85 66.51
C SER A 321 -6.28 58.17 66.10
N SER A 322 -6.51 56.94 66.55
CA SER A 322 -7.77 56.21 66.40
C SER A 322 -8.41 55.98 67.77
N SER A 323 -9.58 56.55 68.01
CA SER A 323 -10.30 56.48 69.29
C SER A 323 -11.29 55.32 69.37
N THR A 324 -10.95 54.18 68.77
CA THR A 324 -11.77 52.96 68.78
C THR A 324 -11.61 52.16 70.07
N ASP A 325 -12.65 51.41 70.44
CA ASP A 325 -12.59 50.43 71.52
C ASP A 325 -11.83 49.19 71.00
N PRO A 326 -10.81 48.66 71.70
CA PRO A 326 -10.11 47.44 71.28
C PRO A 326 -10.99 46.19 71.26
N VAL A 327 -12.23 46.22 71.77
CA VAL A 327 -13.24 45.19 71.52
C VAL A 327 -13.87 45.37 70.13
N ASP A 328 -14.19 46.61 69.75
CA ASP A 328 -14.82 46.91 68.46
C ASP A 328 -13.83 46.70 67.30
N ASP A 329 -12.53 46.93 67.50
CA ASP A 329 -11.47 46.60 66.53
C ASP A 329 -11.33 45.08 66.32
N ILE A 330 -11.45 44.27 67.39
CA ILE A 330 -11.46 42.80 67.29
C ILE A 330 -12.73 42.30 66.60
N ASP A 331 -13.89 42.92 66.90
CA ASP A 331 -15.15 42.59 66.25
C ASP A 331 -15.20 43.04 64.79
N ALA A 332 -14.50 44.12 64.44
CA ALA A 332 -14.29 44.50 63.04
C ALA A 332 -13.47 43.42 62.31
N ALA A 333 -12.33 43.00 62.86
CA ALA A 333 -11.48 41.98 62.25
C ALA A 333 -12.18 40.60 62.11
N TYR A 334 -12.99 40.19 63.10
CA TYR A 334 -13.81 38.98 62.97
C TYR A 334 -14.89 39.11 61.88
N ARG A 335 -15.57 40.26 61.80
CA ARG A 335 -16.55 40.53 60.74
C ARG A 335 -15.91 40.63 59.35
N THR A 336 -14.67 41.11 59.23
CA THR A 336 -13.89 41.04 57.98
C THR A 336 -13.68 39.59 57.54
N TYR A 337 -13.29 38.68 58.43
CA TYR A 337 -13.18 37.25 58.08
C TYR A 337 -14.50 36.66 57.58
N ILE A 338 -15.62 36.92 58.28
CA ILE A 338 -16.94 36.42 57.89
C ILE A 338 -17.41 37.03 56.55
N ASN A 339 -17.15 38.32 56.33
CA ASN A 339 -17.50 38.99 55.08
C ASN A 339 -16.67 38.46 53.91
N ASN A 340 -15.35 38.32 54.07
CA ASN A 340 -14.46 37.72 53.06
C ASN A 340 -14.96 36.30 52.69
N ALA A 341 -15.31 35.47 53.69
CA ALA A 341 -15.85 34.14 53.45
C ALA A 341 -17.19 34.16 52.67
N LYS A 342 -18.11 35.10 52.95
CA LYS A 342 -19.34 35.28 52.16
C LYS A 342 -19.04 35.76 50.74
N THR A 343 -18.14 36.72 50.57
CA THR A 343 -17.73 37.28 49.27
C THR A 343 -17.12 36.19 48.38
N VAL A 344 -16.20 35.37 48.88
CA VAL A 344 -15.59 34.28 48.09
C VAL A 344 -16.60 33.15 47.79
N ILE A 345 -17.68 32.97 48.56
CA ILE A 345 -18.80 32.09 48.18
C ILE A 345 -19.61 32.67 47.01
N SER A 346 -19.95 33.97 47.05
CA SER A 346 -20.63 34.66 45.93
C SER A 346 -19.77 34.65 44.66
N PHE A 347 -18.48 35.01 44.74
CA PHE A 347 -17.57 34.94 43.59
C PHE A 347 -17.38 33.52 43.04
N TRP A 348 -17.48 32.48 43.88
CA TRP A 348 -17.47 31.10 43.41
C TRP A 348 -18.74 30.75 42.60
N GLU A 349 -19.93 31.17 43.06
CA GLU A 349 -21.18 30.90 42.34
C GLU A 349 -21.32 31.76 41.07
N GLU A 350 -21.20 33.07 41.22
CA GLU A 350 -21.48 34.07 40.17
C GLU A 350 -20.30 34.26 39.20
N GLY A 351 -19.06 34.18 39.68
CA GLY A 351 -17.86 34.42 38.88
C GLY A 351 -17.27 33.14 38.26
N PHE A 352 -17.09 32.09 39.05
CA PHE A 352 -16.49 30.84 38.57
C PHE A 352 -17.53 29.89 37.96
N ILE A 353 -18.53 29.46 38.73
CA ILE A 353 -19.49 28.43 38.30
C ILE A 353 -20.33 28.92 37.12
N GLU A 354 -20.98 30.07 37.21
CA GLU A 354 -21.85 30.55 36.12
C GLU A 354 -21.10 30.82 34.80
N ASN A 355 -19.83 31.23 34.86
CA ASN A 355 -18.95 31.32 33.69
C ASN A 355 -18.72 29.94 33.05
N VAL A 356 -18.25 28.96 33.83
CA VAL A 356 -18.00 27.58 33.34
C VAL A 356 -19.30 26.94 32.79
N LEU A 357 -20.44 27.17 33.43
CA LEU A 357 -21.74 26.66 32.96
C LEU A 357 -22.25 27.38 31.71
N THR A 358 -21.93 28.65 31.51
CA THR A 358 -22.24 29.38 30.27
C THR A 358 -21.39 28.86 29.11
N ASN A 359 -20.08 28.69 29.33
CA ASN A 359 -19.16 28.10 28.35
C ASN A 359 -19.56 26.65 27.99
N ALA A 360 -20.03 25.87 28.97
CA ALA A 360 -20.55 24.52 28.75
C ALA A 360 -21.83 24.49 27.89
N VAL A 361 -22.71 25.50 27.99
CA VAL A 361 -23.85 25.64 27.07
C VAL A 361 -23.35 25.99 25.68
N GLN A 362 -22.51 27.03 25.52
CA GLN A 362 -21.97 27.44 24.22
C GLN A 362 -21.26 26.29 23.50
N PHE A 363 -20.37 25.57 24.18
CA PHE A 363 -19.72 24.36 23.67
C PHE A 363 -20.72 23.32 23.16
N SER A 364 -21.83 23.11 23.87
CA SER A 364 -22.86 22.13 23.47
C SER A 364 -23.62 22.58 22.21
N GLU A 365 -23.76 23.88 21.98
CA GLU A 365 -24.37 24.46 20.78
C GLU A 365 -23.42 24.39 19.58
N GLU A 366 -22.16 24.78 19.77
CA GLU A 366 -21.11 24.70 18.74
C GLU A 366 -20.87 23.26 18.28
N THR A 367 -20.69 22.33 19.24
CA THR A 367 -20.53 20.90 18.96
C THR A 367 -21.75 20.33 18.23
N GLN A 368 -22.97 20.68 18.65
CA GLN A 368 -24.20 20.29 17.96
C GLN A 368 -24.21 20.81 16.51
N CYS A 369 -23.96 22.10 16.30
CA CYS A 369 -23.97 22.71 14.97
C CYS A 369 -22.93 22.09 14.03
N THR A 370 -21.69 21.88 14.48
CA THR A 370 -20.63 21.27 13.67
C THR A 370 -20.96 19.83 13.28
N LEU A 371 -21.40 19.00 14.25
CA LEU A 371 -21.76 17.60 13.97
C LEU A 371 -23.01 17.49 13.09
N LEU A 372 -24.01 18.37 13.24
CA LEU A 372 -25.16 18.43 12.34
C LEU A 372 -24.75 18.83 10.91
N GLY A 373 -23.79 19.74 10.74
CA GLY A 373 -23.26 20.10 9.42
C GLY A 373 -22.71 18.87 8.68
N TYR A 374 -21.84 18.10 9.33
CA TYR A 374 -21.30 16.86 8.76
C TYR A 374 -22.39 15.84 8.38
N LEU A 375 -23.41 15.65 9.23
CA LEU A 375 -24.50 14.70 8.97
C LEU A 375 -25.46 15.18 7.85
N VAL A 376 -25.75 16.48 7.77
CA VAL A 376 -26.59 17.06 6.71
C VAL A 376 -25.87 17.03 5.35
N ASP A 377 -24.59 17.35 5.32
CA ASP A 377 -23.78 17.25 4.09
C ASP A 377 -23.60 15.81 3.65
N PHE A 378 -23.39 14.87 4.59
CA PHE A 378 -23.43 13.43 4.34
C PHE A 378 -24.77 13.01 3.72
N GLN A 379 -25.90 13.41 4.31
CA GLN A 379 -27.23 13.08 3.78
C GLN A 379 -27.43 13.66 2.36
N SER A 380 -26.92 14.87 2.12
CA SER A 380 -26.91 15.53 0.81
C SER A 380 -26.03 14.82 -0.22
N ARG A 381 -24.90 14.20 0.18
CA ARG A 381 -24.02 13.44 -0.72
C ARG A 381 -24.56 12.03 -0.98
N ILE A 382 -24.89 11.27 0.07
CA ILE A 382 -25.37 9.87 -0.07
C ILE A 382 -26.65 9.78 -0.91
N SER A 383 -27.55 10.77 -0.80
CA SER A 383 -28.80 10.83 -1.60
C SER A 383 -28.59 11.06 -3.10
N LYS A 384 -27.36 11.37 -3.54
CA LYS A 384 -26.99 11.49 -4.97
C LYS A 384 -26.43 10.19 -5.54
N ILE A 385 -26.14 9.19 -4.69
CA ILE A 385 -25.58 7.89 -5.08
C ILE A 385 -26.71 6.96 -5.51
N GLN A 386 -26.61 6.34 -6.69
CA GLN A 386 -27.70 5.56 -7.30
C GLN A 386 -27.76 4.09 -6.83
N ILE A 387 -27.25 3.78 -5.63
CA ILE A 387 -27.17 2.41 -5.09
C ILE A 387 -28.33 2.18 -4.12
N LYS A 388 -29.46 1.69 -4.64
CA LYS A 388 -30.71 1.55 -3.87
C LYS A 388 -30.62 0.56 -2.71
N ASP A 389 -30.07 -0.63 -2.95
CA ASP A 389 -30.31 -1.80 -2.09
C ASP A 389 -29.62 -1.74 -0.72
N SER A 390 -28.74 -0.75 -0.49
CA SER A 390 -28.06 -0.48 0.78
C SER A 390 -28.36 0.90 1.38
N LEU A 391 -29.16 1.75 0.71
CA LEU A 391 -29.38 3.13 1.15
C LEU A 391 -30.25 3.23 2.42
N ASP A 392 -31.24 2.35 2.58
CA ASP A 392 -32.24 2.49 3.65
C ASP A 392 -31.66 2.29 5.06
N ASP A 393 -30.74 1.35 5.27
CA ASP A 393 -30.07 1.16 6.58
C ASP A 393 -29.13 2.34 6.89
N ILE A 394 -28.41 2.84 5.88
CA ILE A 394 -27.51 3.98 6.00
C ILE A 394 -28.29 5.26 6.35
N LEU A 395 -29.42 5.50 5.67
CA LEU A 395 -30.31 6.63 5.95
C LEU A 395 -30.99 6.50 7.33
N LYS A 396 -31.32 5.27 7.76
CA LYS A 396 -31.82 5.02 9.12
C LYS A 396 -30.76 5.33 10.19
N LYS A 397 -29.53 4.79 10.06
CA LYS A 397 -28.40 5.12 10.95
C LYS A 397 -28.10 6.62 10.98
N CYS A 398 -28.27 7.31 9.84
CA CYS A 398 -28.18 8.77 9.76
C CYS A 398 -29.31 9.46 10.55
N GLY A 399 -30.55 8.97 10.47
CA GLY A 399 -31.66 9.45 11.28
C GLY A 399 -31.42 9.28 12.78
N ASP A 400 -30.99 8.09 13.20
CA ASP A 400 -30.65 7.77 14.59
C ASP A 400 -29.50 8.69 15.10
N SER A 401 -28.45 8.89 14.29
CA SER A 401 -27.32 9.78 14.60
C SER A 401 -27.75 11.26 14.66
N LEU A 402 -28.63 11.71 13.75
CA LEU A 402 -29.19 13.06 13.76
C LEU A 402 -30.03 13.33 15.02
N ILE A 403 -30.67 12.31 15.60
CA ILE A 403 -31.37 12.43 16.89
C ILE A 403 -30.36 12.57 18.03
N LEU A 404 -29.36 11.68 18.10
CA LEU A 404 -28.30 11.73 19.12
C LEU A 404 -27.57 13.08 19.17
N VAL A 405 -27.24 13.64 18.00
CA VAL A 405 -26.60 14.97 17.90
C VAL A 405 -27.57 16.11 18.26
N LYS A 406 -28.87 15.99 17.93
CA LYS A 406 -29.88 16.99 18.33
C LYS A 406 -30.07 17.07 19.84
N ASP A 407 -29.92 15.95 20.54
CA ASP A 407 -30.12 15.87 21.98
C ASP A 407 -28.91 16.35 22.81
N ILE A 408 -27.74 16.66 22.21
CA ILE A 408 -26.54 17.15 22.92
C ILE A 408 -26.87 18.36 23.80
N LYS A 409 -27.39 19.44 23.18
CA LYS A 409 -27.76 20.68 23.88
C LYS A 409 -28.81 20.45 24.95
N LEU A 410 -29.82 19.62 24.66
CA LEU A 410 -30.90 19.30 25.61
C LEU A 410 -30.38 18.53 26.82
N MET A 411 -29.52 17.53 26.60
CA MET A 411 -28.85 16.76 27.66
C MET A 411 -27.99 17.65 28.55
N VAL A 412 -27.13 18.48 27.94
CA VAL A 412 -26.22 19.38 28.68
C VAL A 412 -27.01 20.43 29.45
N SER A 413 -27.93 21.16 28.80
CA SER A 413 -28.78 22.17 29.47
C SER A 413 -29.59 21.59 30.63
N LYS A 414 -30.13 20.37 30.49
CA LYS A 414 -30.88 19.69 31.56
C LYS A 414 -29.99 19.35 32.76
N ARG A 415 -28.78 18.85 32.52
CA ARG A 415 -27.80 18.56 33.58
C ARG A 415 -27.32 19.84 34.28
N ILE A 416 -27.05 20.90 33.51
CA ILE A 416 -26.67 22.23 34.03
C ILE A 416 -27.77 22.83 34.91
N SER A 417 -29.05 22.74 34.51
CA SER A 417 -30.18 23.27 35.29
C SER A 417 -30.28 22.63 36.69
N ILE A 418 -30.11 21.30 36.76
CA ILE A 418 -30.06 20.56 38.04
C ILE A 418 -28.85 21.02 38.88
N MET A 419 -27.68 21.12 38.26
CA MET A 419 -26.44 21.54 38.93
C MET A 419 -26.52 22.96 39.51
N ARG A 420 -27.07 23.94 38.76
CA ARG A 420 -27.28 25.31 39.25
C ARG A 420 -28.12 25.33 40.53
N SER A 421 -29.20 24.55 40.55
CA SER A 421 -30.06 24.38 41.75
C SER A 421 -29.27 23.79 42.93
N ASP A 422 -28.51 22.72 42.72
CA ASP A 422 -27.75 22.05 43.79
C ASP A 422 -26.58 22.88 44.34
N ILE A 423 -25.88 23.62 43.48
CA ILE A 423 -24.79 24.53 43.90
C ILE A 423 -25.38 25.71 44.68
N SER A 424 -26.38 26.39 44.12
CA SER A 424 -27.01 27.56 44.76
C SER A 424 -27.70 27.20 46.09
N LYS A 425 -28.15 25.95 46.26
CA LYS A 425 -28.61 25.41 47.54
C LYS A 425 -27.46 25.28 48.55
N LYS A 426 -26.32 24.69 48.15
CA LYS A 426 -25.14 24.53 49.03
C LYS A 426 -24.53 25.88 49.43
N SER A 427 -24.47 26.86 48.53
CA SER A 427 -24.01 28.22 48.87
C SER A 427 -24.88 28.86 49.95
N LYS A 428 -26.21 28.71 49.84
CA LYS A 428 -27.16 29.19 50.86
C LYS A 428 -26.99 28.47 52.20
N GLU A 429 -26.78 27.15 52.20
CA GLU A 429 -26.45 26.38 53.40
C GLU A 429 -25.12 26.84 54.06
N LEU A 430 -24.09 27.16 53.25
CA LEU A 430 -22.81 27.70 53.72
C LEU A 430 -22.93 29.12 54.30
N ILE A 431 -23.71 30.00 53.67
CA ILE A 431 -23.97 31.36 54.15
C ILE A 431 -24.75 31.33 55.48
N GLN A 432 -25.71 30.42 55.63
CA GLN A 432 -26.44 30.21 56.90
C GLN A 432 -25.53 29.71 58.03
N GLU A 433 -24.56 28.83 57.75
CA GLU A 433 -23.57 28.40 58.76
C GLU A 433 -22.61 29.54 59.16
N LEU A 434 -22.26 30.45 58.24
CA LEU A 434 -21.52 31.68 58.56
C LEU A 434 -22.33 32.64 59.43
N GLU A 435 -23.63 32.80 59.17
CA GLU A 435 -24.53 33.64 59.97
C GLU A 435 -24.73 33.08 61.37
N ALA A 436 -24.90 31.76 61.49
CA ALA A 436 -24.96 31.08 62.78
C ALA A 436 -23.59 31.00 63.50
N LEU A 437 -22.48 31.28 62.82
CA LEU A 437 -21.15 31.51 63.43
C LEU A 437 -21.02 32.93 63.98
N ASP A 438 -21.46 33.96 63.24
CA ASP A 438 -21.47 35.36 63.71
C ASP A 438 -22.49 35.61 64.84
N GLU A 439 -23.68 35.01 64.78
CA GLU A 439 -24.60 35.02 65.92
C GLU A 439 -23.96 34.33 67.15
N SER A 440 -23.29 33.19 66.95
CA SER A 440 -22.58 32.49 68.02
C SER A 440 -21.40 33.29 68.58
N TRP A 441 -20.72 34.12 67.78
CA TRP A 441 -19.73 35.08 68.24
C TRP A 441 -20.37 36.13 69.15
N ASN A 442 -21.40 36.81 68.65
CA ASN A 442 -22.02 37.95 69.31
C ASN A 442 -22.82 37.59 70.57
N THR A 443 -23.49 36.44 70.60
CA THR A 443 -24.33 36.01 71.74
C THR A 443 -23.59 35.21 72.83
N GLN A 444 -22.55 34.44 72.47
CA GLN A 444 -21.90 33.48 73.38
C GLN A 444 -20.50 33.89 73.82
N SER A 445 -20.15 35.18 73.71
CA SER A 445 -18.89 35.71 74.23
C SER A 445 -19.10 37.07 74.88
N GLN A 446 -18.34 37.34 75.94
CA GLN A 446 -18.42 38.63 76.62
C GLN A 446 -17.87 39.73 75.70
N ARG A 447 -18.50 40.93 75.71
CA ARG A 447 -17.99 42.12 75.02
C ARG A 447 -16.80 42.72 75.78
N THR A 448 -15.71 41.95 75.84
CA THR A 448 -14.41 42.31 76.39
C THR A 448 -13.33 41.70 75.49
N THR A 449 -12.16 42.33 75.41
CA THR A 449 -11.03 41.87 74.57
C THR A 449 -10.66 40.42 74.90
N GLN A 450 -10.65 40.09 76.20
CA GLN A 450 -10.42 38.74 76.70
C GLN A 450 -11.55 37.77 76.30
N GLY A 451 -12.82 38.14 76.46
CA GLY A 451 -13.96 37.28 76.12
C GLY A 451 -14.04 36.91 74.64
N ARG A 452 -13.74 37.88 73.75
CA ARG A 452 -13.61 37.63 72.30
C ARG A 452 -12.42 36.72 71.98
N LEU A 453 -11.25 36.97 72.58
CA LEU A 453 -10.07 36.11 72.42
C LEU A 453 -10.30 34.68 72.96
N GLU A 454 -11.01 34.51 74.08
CA GLU A 454 -11.37 33.20 74.63
C GLU A 454 -12.36 32.46 73.73
N LYS A 455 -13.35 33.15 73.15
CA LYS A 455 -14.28 32.58 72.15
C LYS A 455 -13.52 32.09 70.92
N ALA A 456 -12.61 32.89 70.37
CA ALA A 456 -11.76 32.47 69.23
C ALA A 456 -10.84 31.29 69.58
N ASN A 457 -10.42 31.16 70.85
CA ASN A 457 -9.64 30.01 71.32
C ASN A 457 -10.50 28.81 71.78
N ASN A 458 -11.83 28.93 71.84
CA ASN A 458 -12.70 27.85 72.25
C ASN A 458 -12.59 26.63 71.31
N LYS A 459 -12.50 25.43 71.88
CA LYS A 459 -12.28 24.17 71.13
C LYS A 459 -13.42 23.86 70.16
N GLU A 460 -14.67 24.06 70.59
CA GLU A 460 -15.85 23.73 69.81
C GLU A 460 -16.17 24.82 68.77
N PHE A 461 -15.89 26.09 69.06
CA PHE A 461 -15.95 27.16 68.07
C PHE A 461 -14.93 26.95 66.93
N ARG A 462 -13.66 26.66 67.26
CA ARG A 462 -12.63 26.35 66.25
C ARG A 462 -12.93 25.08 65.46
N LYS A 463 -13.54 24.06 66.08
CA LYS A 463 -14.07 22.88 65.36
C LYS A 463 -15.16 23.28 64.36
N ARG A 464 -16.10 24.16 64.73
CA ARG A 464 -17.21 24.58 63.86
C ARG A 464 -16.68 25.37 62.66
N ILE A 465 -15.78 26.32 62.87
CA ILE A 465 -15.10 27.03 61.77
C ILE A 465 -14.34 26.05 60.87
N LYS A 466 -13.53 25.14 61.42
CA LYS A 466 -12.83 24.14 60.59
C LYS A 466 -13.78 23.21 59.82
N LYS A 467 -14.93 22.86 60.40
CA LYS A 467 -15.98 22.09 59.71
C LYS A 467 -16.53 22.89 58.52
N PHE A 468 -16.83 24.18 58.72
CA PHE A 468 -17.24 25.08 57.63
C PHE A 468 -16.19 25.15 56.52
N GLU A 469 -14.92 25.44 56.84
CA GLU A 469 -13.80 25.46 55.89
C GLU A 469 -13.71 24.16 55.07
N THR A 470 -13.80 23.01 55.75
CA THR A 470 -13.78 21.67 55.11
C THR A 470 -15.00 21.45 54.21
N THR A 471 -16.16 22.02 54.57
CA THR A 471 -17.40 21.93 53.78
C THR A 471 -17.32 22.80 52.52
N VAL A 472 -16.70 23.98 52.60
CA VAL A 472 -16.42 24.82 51.42
C VAL A 472 -15.52 24.08 50.44
N GLN A 473 -14.39 23.54 50.91
CA GLN A 473 -13.44 22.80 50.08
C GLN A 473 -14.10 21.57 49.41
N SER A 474 -14.84 20.76 50.18
CA SER A 474 -15.55 19.59 49.63
C SER A 474 -16.68 19.97 48.66
N THR A 475 -17.32 21.13 48.85
CA THR A 475 -18.34 21.66 47.94
C THR A 475 -17.73 22.07 46.60
N ARG A 476 -16.57 22.75 46.60
CA ARG A 476 -15.83 23.09 45.37
C ARG A 476 -15.43 21.84 44.60
N GLN A 477 -14.79 20.88 45.27
CA GLN A 477 -14.37 19.63 44.64
C GLN A 477 -15.56 18.84 44.08
N ALA A 478 -16.67 18.75 44.82
CA ALA A 478 -17.88 18.08 44.35
C ALA A 478 -18.52 18.79 43.13
N ALA A 479 -18.43 20.12 43.05
CA ALA A 479 -18.88 20.87 41.89
C ALA A 479 -18.01 20.58 40.65
N ILE A 480 -16.67 20.58 40.78
CA ILE A 480 -15.76 20.22 39.67
C ILE A 480 -16.02 18.78 39.19
N THR A 481 -16.09 17.80 40.10
CA THR A 481 -16.38 16.40 39.75
C THR A 481 -17.73 16.27 39.03
N ALA A 482 -18.74 17.06 39.42
CA ALA A 482 -20.04 17.07 38.75
C ALA A 482 -19.99 17.81 37.40
N ILE A 483 -19.17 18.86 37.24
CA ILE A 483 -18.93 19.55 35.95
C ILE A 483 -18.31 18.56 34.95
N SER A 484 -17.30 17.79 35.36
CA SER A 484 -16.73 16.71 34.53
C SER A 484 -17.73 15.63 34.13
N ALA A 485 -18.83 15.46 34.88
CA ALA A 485 -19.92 14.55 34.57
C ALA A 485 -21.03 15.15 33.69
N LEU A 486 -21.00 16.47 33.40
CA LEU A 486 -21.96 17.11 32.47
C LEU A 486 -21.84 16.51 31.07
N PHE A 487 -20.61 16.40 30.56
CA PHE A 487 -20.32 15.83 29.24
C PHE A 487 -19.03 14.96 29.28
N PRO A 488 -19.15 13.67 29.66
CA PRO A 488 -18.04 12.72 29.69
C PRO A 488 -17.42 12.48 28.32
N VAL A 489 -16.12 12.16 28.27
CA VAL A 489 -15.42 11.84 27.02
C VAL A 489 -16.01 10.62 26.30
N THR A 490 -16.55 9.65 27.02
CA THR A 490 -17.21 8.46 26.46
C THR A 490 -18.56 8.76 25.81
N ASN A 491 -19.32 9.72 26.35
CA ASN A 491 -20.50 10.28 25.65
C ASN A 491 -20.10 10.94 24.33
N PHE A 492 -19.03 11.76 24.34
CA PHE A 492 -18.55 12.44 23.14
C PHE A 492 -18.00 11.46 22.09
N ALA A 493 -17.16 10.52 22.50
CA ALA A 493 -16.60 9.47 21.66
C ALA A 493 -17.68 8.59 21.02
N SER A 494 -18.74 8.24 21.77
CA SER A 494 -19.89 7.47 21.25
C SER A 494 -20.63 8.22 20.14
N ILE A 495 -20.96 9.50 20.34
CA ILE A 495 -21.60 10.34 19.33
C ILE A 495 -20.68 10.52 18.10
N CYS A 496 -19.39 10.75 18.32
CA CYS A 496 -18.41 10.85 17.24
C CYS A 496 -18.28 9.54 16.47
N ASN A 497 -18.34 8.38 17.13
CA ASN A 497 -18.31 7.07 16.50
C ASN A 497 -19.53 6.83 15.59
N SER A 498 -20.73 7.23 16.02
CA SER A 498 -21.93 7.14 15.15
C SER A 498 -21.82 8.03 13.91
N CYS A 499 -21.31 9.25 14.05
CA CYS A 499 -21.04 10.13 12.90
C CYS A 499 -19.93 9.57 12.00
N LEU A 500 -18.90 8.95 12.60
CA LEU A 500 -17.76 8.37 11.91
C LEU A 500 -18.15 7.11 11.13
N GLU A 501 -18.97 6.21 11.66
CA GLU A 501 -19.44 5.02 10.92
C GLU A 501 -20.11 5.41 9.61
N LEU A 502 -20.93 6.46 9.61
CA LEU A 502 -21.57 7.00 8.42
C LEU A 502 -20.54 7.54 7.42
N LEU A 503 -19.65 8.43 7.85
CA LEU A 503 -18.63 9.02 6.96
C LEU A 503 -17.62 7.99 6.43
N LEU A 504 -17.29 6.96 7.21
CA LEU A 504 -16.45 5.84 6.75
C LEU A 504 -17.20 4.97 5.73
N THR A 505 -18.49 4.69 5.95
CA THR A 505 -19.32 3.93 5.00
C THR A 505 -19.51 4.67 3.68
N GLU A 506 -19.73 6.00 3.72
CA GLU A 506 -19.69 6.84 2.52
C GLU A 506 -18.33 6.75 1.83
N GLY A 507 -17.23 6.84 2.59
CA GLY A 507 -15.88 6.70 2.05
C GLY A 507 -15.65 5.36 1.35
N GLU A 508 -16.12 4.24 1.89
CA GLU A 508 -16.03 2.92 1.24
C GLU A 508 -16.84 2.86 -0.07
N ILE A 509 -18.06 3.41 -0.08
CA ILE A 509 -18.93 3.47 -1.27
C ILE A 509 -18.30 4.36 -2.35
N MET A 510 -17.83 5.54 -1.97
CA MET A 510 -17.20 6.50 -2.88
C MET A 510 -15.83 6.02 -3.37
N GLU A 511 -15.09 5.26 -2.56
CA GLU A 511 -13.87 4.56 -2.96
C GLU A 511 -14.18 3.50 -4.01
N ALA A 512 -15.20 2.65 -3.80
CA ALA A 512 -15.64 1.66 -4.77
C ALA A 512 -16.09 2.29 -6.10
N ILE A 513 -16.86 3.38 -6.06
CA ILE A 513 -17.30 4.13 -7.25
C ILE A 513 -16.11 4.76 -7.99
N GLN A 514 -15.15 5.35 -7.27
CA GLN A 514 -13.96 5.95 -7.86
C GLN A 514 -13.03 4.89 -8.45
N LEU A 515 -12.94 3.69 -7.84
CA LEU A 515 -12.25 2.53 -8.40
C LEU A 515 -12.93 2.00 -9.66
N GLU A 516 -14.26 1.86 -9.68
CA GLU A 516 -15.01 1.44 -10.87
C GLU A 516 -14.82 2.44 -12.02
N LYS A 517 -14.91 3.74 -11.74
CA LYS A 517 -14.65 4.83 -12.69
C LYS A 517 -13.22 4.81 -13.21
N HIS A 518 -12.24 4.57 -12.34
CA HIS A 518 -10.85 4.38 -12.72
C HIS A 518 -10.71 3.19 -13.69
N TYR A 519 -11.18 2.00 -13.31
CA TYR A 519 -11.13 0.81 -14.17
C TYR A 519 -11.81 1.04 -15.55
N LYS A 520 -12.98 1.70 -15.59
CA LYS A 520 -13.67 2.03 -16.86
C LYS A 520 -12.88 3.02 -17.74
N ASN A 521 -12.28 4.05 -17.15
CA ASN A 521 -11.41 4.98 -17.89
C ASN A 521 -10.23 4.24 -18.53
N TYR A 522 -9.65 3.29 -17.80
CA TYR A 522 -8.47 2.55 -18.24
C TYR A 522 -8.77 1.30 -19.07
N GLU A 523 -10.01 0.83 -19.19
CA GLU A 523 -10.37 -0.35 -19.98
C GLU A 523 -9.91 -0.23 -21.45
N THR A 524 -10.11 0.94 -22.06
CA THR A 524 -9.73 1.19 -23.46
C THR A 524 -8.21 1.22 -23.65
N THR A 525 -7.49 1.89 -22.75
CA THR A 525 -6.02 1.95 -22.72
C THR A 525 -5.42 0.56 -22.44
N ALA A 526 -5.95 -0.15 -21.46
CA ALA A 526 -5.59 -1.52 -21.13
C ALA A 526 -5.75 -2.42 -22.36
N LYS A 527 -6.93 -2.43 -23.01
CA LYS A 527 -7.15 -3.23 -24.22
C LYS A 527 -6.12 -2.93 -25.32
N LYS A 528 -5.79 -1.66 -25.55
CA LYS A 528 -4.73 -1.26 -26.50
C LYS A 528 -3.35 -1.81 -26.09
N PHE A 529 -2.98 -1.78 -24.81
CA PHE A 529 -1.75 -2.39 -24.32
C PHE A 529 -1.79 -3.93 -24.42
N GLN A 530 -2.94 -4.59 -24.26
CA GLN A 530 -3.08 -6.03 -24.49
C GLN A 530 -2.88 -6.37 -25.96
N GLU A 531 -3.54 -5.67 -26.88
CA GLU A 531 -3.41 -5.86 -28.32
C GLU A 531 -1.95 -5.65 -28.79
N GLN A 532 -1.24 -4.67 -28.21
CA GLN A 532 0.19 -4.45 -28.49
C GLN A 532 1.11 -5.52 -27.87
N ARG A 533 0.81 -6.00 -26.66
CA ARG A 533 1.51 -7.11 -26.00
C ARG A 533 1.37 -8.40 -26.83
N GLU A 534 0.16 -8.72 -27.26
CA GLU A 534 -0.15 -9.89 -28.09
C GLU A 534 0.52 -9.81 -29.47
N ALA A 535 0.53 -8.62 -30.10
CA ALA A 535 1.27 -8.41 -31.35
C ALA A 535 2.78 -8.60 -31.17
N LEU A 536 3.39 -8.04 -30.11
CA LEU A 536 4.81 -8.21 -29.80
C LEU A 536 5.20 -9.67 -29.55
N LEU A 537 4.36 -10.41 -28.82
CA LEU A 537 4.57 -11.84 -28.58
C LEU A 537 4.39 -12.66 -29.87
N LYS A 538 3.37 -12.36 -30.68
CA LYS A 538 3.12 -13.04 -31.96
C LYS A 538 4.24 -12.81 -33.00
N ASP A 539 4.75 -11.58 -33.13
CA ASP A 539 5.90 -11.27 -33.97
C ASP A 539 7.14 -12.09 -33.52
N PHE A 540 7.33 -12.22 -32.20
CA PHE A 540 8.41 -13.01 -31.60
C PHE A 540 8.23 -14.51 -31.84
N GLU A 541 7.02 -15.05 -31.66
CA GLU A 541 6.66 -16.44 -31.93
C GLU A 541 6.91 -16.83 -33.39
N GLN A 542 6.42 -16.00 -34.33
CA GLN A 542 6.62 -16.21 -35.76
C GLN A 542 8.11 -16.12 -36.14
N GLY A 543 8.86 -15.25 -35.48
CA GLY A 543 10.32 -15.17 -35.59
C GLY A 543 11.02 -16.43 -35.10
N ILE A 544 10.66 -16.93 -33.91
CA ILE A 544 11.19 -18.18 -33.35
C ILE A 544 10.88 -19.35 -34.27
N GLU A 545 9.64 -19.50 -34.73
CA GLU A 545 9.23 -20.59 -35.61
C GLU A 545 9.98 -20.54 -36.95
N THR A 546 10.09 -19.36 -37.56
CA THR A 546 10.85 -19.15 -38.81
C THR A 546 12.32 -19.49 -38.62
N GLY A 547 12.94 -19.01 -37.54
CA GLY A 547 14.32 -19.32 -37.21
C GLY A 547 14.55 -20.81 -36.94
N ARG A 548 13.62 -21.50 -36.25
CA ARG A 548 13.65 -22.96 -36.04
C ARG A 548 13.62 -23.69 -37.39
N LYS A 549 12.69 -23.36 -38.28
CA LYS A 549 12.57 -23.96 -39.64
C LYS A 549 13.87 -23.78 -40.45
N VAL A 550 14.43 -22.57 -40.47
CA VAL A 550 15.67 -22.25 -41.20
C VAL A 550 16.87 -22.99 -40.62
N LEU A 551 17.03 -22.97 -39.29
CA LEU A 551 18.13 -23.63 -38.59
C LEU A 551 18.06 -25.16 -38.75
N ALA A 552 16.87 -25.75 -38.63
CA ALA A 552 16.64 -27.18 -38.88
C ALA A 552 17.02 -27.57 -40.32
N GLY A 553 16.67 -26.74 -41.31
CA GLY A 553 17.10 -26.94 -42.70
C GLY A 553 18.62 -26.83 -42.90
N ILE A 554 19.32 -26.00 -42.13
CA ILE A 554 20.80 -25.92 -42.15
C ILE A 554 21.42 -27.19 -41.54
N PHE A 555 20.96 -27.60 -40.36
CA PHE A 555 21.40 -28.84 -39.71
C PHE A 555 21.13 -30.08 -40.58
N GLY A 556 19.91 -30.22 -41.11
CA GLY A 556 19.54 -31.31 -42.01
C GLY A 556 20.43 -31.38 -43.24
N ARG A 557 20.72 -30.24 -43.89
CA ARG A 557 21.64 -30.21 -45.05
C ARG A 557 23.07 -30.57 -44.67
N LEU A 558 23.56 -30.18 -43.49
CA LEU A 558 24.90 -30.54 -43.02
C LEU A 558 25.00 -32.04 -42.68
N PHE A 559 24.01 -32.61 -41.97
CA PHE A 559 23.95 -34.05 -41.72
C PHE A 559 23.78 -34.87 -43.00
N LEU A 560 23.04 -34.38 -44.00
CA LEU A 560 22.95 -35.04 -45.32
C LEU A 560 24.26 -34.96 -46.12
N LYS A 561 25.03 -33.86 -46.02
CA LYS A 561 26.39 -33.77 -46.58
C LYS A 561 27.32 -34.79 -45.92
N GLU A 562 27.28 -34.91 -44.59
CA GLU A 562 28.07 -35.88 -43.82
C GLU A 562 27.70 -37.33 -44.16
N ALA A 563 26.41 -37.64 -44.18
CA ALA A 563 25.89 -38.94 -44.61
C ALA A 563 26.36 -39.29 -46.03
N TRP A 564 26.33 -38.34 -46.96
CA TRP A 564 26.85 -38.52 -48.32
C TRP A 564 28.37 -38.73 -48.33
N GLY A 565 29.12 -38.04 -47.47
CA GLY A 565 30.54 -38.26 -47.24
C GLY A 565 30.84 -39.71 -46.82
N LEU A 566 30.17 -40.21 -45.79
CA LEU A 566 30.32 -41.60 -45.31
C LEU A 566 29.90 -42.64 -46.36
N ILE A 567 28.85 -42.37 -47.13
CA ILE A 567 28.43 -43.21 -48.28
C ILE A 567 29.54 -43.23 -49.34
N ALA A 568 30.09 -42.07 -49.71
CA ALA A 568 31.13 -41.94 -50.72
C ALA A 568 32.46 -42.58 -50.29
N GLU A 569 32.88 -42.38 -49.04
CA GLU A 569 34.05 -43.03 -48.45
C GLU A 569 33.87 -44.56 -48.44
N THR A 570 32.73 -45.06 -47.97
CA THR A 570 32.43 -46.51 -47.98
C THR A 570 32.44 -47.09 -49.40
N LEU A 571 31.99 -46.32 -50.41
CA LEU A 571 32.01 -46.74 -51.81
C LEU A 571 33.44 -46.69 -52.39
N ALA A 572 34.25 -45.71 -52.02
CA ALA A 572 35.67 -45.62 -52.36
C ALA A 572 36.48 -46.77 -51.73
N LEU A 573 36.27 -47.05 -50.44
CA LEU A 573 36.86 -48.20 -49.73
C LEU A 573 36.44 -49.52 -50.37
N LYS A 574 35.17 -49.70 -50.77
CA LYS A 574 34.74 -50.90 -51.52
C LYS A 574 35.41 -51.02 -52.89
N LYS A 575 35.67 -49.91 -53.59
CA LYS A 575 36.45 -49.91 -54.84
C LYS A 575 37.92 -50.26 -54.59
N GLN A 576 38.50 -49.77 -53.49
CA GLN A 576 39.88 -50.08 -53.09
C GLN A 576 40.04 -51.55 -52.66
N ASP A 577 39.16 -52.06 -51.79
CA ASP A 577 39.12 -53.47 -51.39
C ASP A 577 38.93 -54.38 -52.63
N ALA A 578 38.06 -54.02 -53.57
CA ALA A 578 37.88 -54.76 -54.82
C ALA A 578 39.11 -54.72 -55.75
N PHE A 579 39.80 -53.58 -55.82
CA PHE A 579 41.04 -53.43 -56.58
C PHE A 579 42.19 -54.25 -55.98
N LEU A 580 42.36 -54.21 -54.65
CA LEU A 580 43.33 -55.04 -53.94
C LEU A 580 43.04 -56.54 -54.10
N GLN A 581 41.77 -56.96 -53.97
CA GLN A 581 41.35 -58.34 -54.25
C GLN A 581 41.56 -58.76 -55.72
N SER A 582 41.61 -57.82 -56.67
CA SER A 582 41.96 -58.11 -58.06
C SER A 582 43.47 -58.27 -58.27
N MET A 583 44.31 -57.69 -57.42
CA MET A 583 45.76 -57.90 -57.42
C MET A 583 46.17 -59.21 -56.72
N ASP A 584 45.59 -59.53 -55.56
CA ASP A 584 45.93 -60.78 -54.84
C ASP A 584 45.56 -62.05 -55.62
N LYS A 585 44.50 -61.99 -56.44
CA LYS A 585 44.10 -63.08 -57.35
C LYS A 585 45.11 -63.33 -58.48
N GLY A 586 46.15 -62.51 -58.62
CA GLY A 586 47.22 -62.70 -59.60
C GLY A 586 48.33 -63.68 -59.19
N LYS A 587 48.35 -64.21 -57.95
CA LYS A 587 49.47 -65.05 -57.45
C LYS A 587 49.08 -66.25 -56.57
N THR A 588 48.36 -67.23 -57.11
CA THR A 588 48.65 -68.65 -56.78
C THR A 588 48.14 -69.59 -57.86
N GLU A 589 48.93 -70.61 -58.20
CA GLU A 589 48.68 -71.48 -59.34
C GLU A 589 47.86 -72.75 -59.05
N THR A 590 47.12 -73.13 -60.09
CA THR A 590 46.81 -74.46 -60.59
C THR A 590 47.39 -75.73 -59.92
N ILE A 591 46.51 -76.73 -59.84
CA ILE A 591 46.73 -78.20 -59.99
C ILE A 591 47.22 -79.01 -58.76
N LYS A 592 46.58 -80.17 -58.58
CA LYS A 592 47.02 -81.26 -57.70
C LYS A 592 46.77 -82.62 -58.36
N LYS A 593 47.85 -83.40 -58.54
CA LYS A 593 47.90 -84.85 -58.92
C LYS A 593 47.52 -85.12 -60.41
N LYS A 594 48.01 -86.21 -61.05
CA LYS A 594 48.57 -87.47 -60.48
C LYS A 594 49.54 -88.22 -61.44
N LYS A 595 50.61 -88.80 -60.84
CA LYS A 595 51.29 -90.09 -61.16
C LYS A 595 52.39 -90.18 -62.25
N SER A 596 53.50 -90.84 -61.85
CA SER A 596 54.43 -91.73 -62.63
C SER A 596 55.20 -91.18 -63.85
N ASP A 597 56.46 -91.52 -64.12
CA ASP A 597 57.49 -92.27 -63.37
C ASP A 597 58.90 -92.04 -63.99
N LYS A 598 59.99 -92.39 -63.26
CA LYS A 598 61.40 -92.52 -63.75
C LYS A 598 62.11 -91.24 -64.25
N ASP A 599 63.46 -91.10 -64.23
CA ASP A 599 64.55 -91.90 -63.61
C ASP A 599 65.81 -91.02 -63.33
N THR A 600 66.73 -91.51 -62.46
CA THR A 600 68.20 -91.27 -62.38
C THR A 600 68.82 -89.84 -62.50
N GLY A 601 69.70 -89.45 -61.55
CA GLY A 601 70.78 -88.46 -61.84
C GLY A 601 71.39 -87.67 -60.66
N ASN A 602 72.67 -87.90 -60.33
CA ASN A 602 73.45 -87.18 -59.29
C ASN A 602 73.86 -85.74 -59.68
N GLY A 603 74.17 -84.86 -58.70
CA GLY A 603 74.87 -83.58 -58.98
C GLY A 603 75.07 -82.60 -57.81
N VAL A 604 76.09 -82.82 -56.98
CA VAL A 604 76.53 -81.99 -55.82
C VAL A 604 76.84 -80.51 -56.15
N SER A 605 76.44 -79.53 -55.30
CA SER A 605 77.29 -78.42 -54.78
C SER A 605 76.54 -77.33 -53.94
N GLN A 606 77.21 -76.79 -52.91
CA GLN A 606 77.00 -75.46 -52.27
C GLN A 606 77.91 -74.40 -53.00
N PRO A 607 78.12 -73.10 -52.60
CA PRO A 607 77.75 -72.40 -51.35
C PRO A 607 77.40 -70.86 -51.40
N VAL A 608 76.71 -70.37 -50.34
CA VAL A 608 77.06 -69.22 -49.44
C VAL A 608 77.18 -67.73 -49.92
N ASP A 609 76.56 -66.84 -49.11
CA ASP A 609 76.89 -65.43 -48.71
C ASP A 609 76.52 -64.08 -49.41
N ASN A 610 75.82 -63.25 -48.61
CA ASN A 610 76.09 -61.87 -48.12
C ASN A 610 76.18 -60.55 -48.96
N SER A 611 75.83 -59.46 -48.23
CA SER A 611 76.33 -58.06 -48.26
C SER A 611 75.63 -56.92 -49.04
N VAL A 612 74.86 -56.10 -48.29
CA VAL A 612 75.03 -54.64 -48.03
C VAL A 612 76.07 -53.89 -48.89
N PRO A 613 75.74 -52.75 -49.56
CA PRO A 613 76.11 -51.43 -49.00
C PRO A 613 75.25 -50.17 -49.34
N THR A 614 75.65 -49.08 -48.67
CA THR A 614 75.43 -47.62 -48.80
C THR A 614 75.81 -47.00 -50.18
N GLU A 615 75.74 -45.69 -50.53
CA GLU A 615 75.71 -44.39 -49.80
C GLU A 615 75.22 -43.16 -50.65
N VAL A 616 74.77 -42.07 -49.99
CA VAL A 616 74.93 -40.58 -50.26
C VAL A 616 74.92 -39.95 -51.68
N SER A 617 74.12 -38.85 -51.89
CA SER A 617 74.60 -37.51 -52.38
C SER A 617 73.55 -36.36 -52.61
N LYS A 618 73.71 -35.22 -51.89
CA LYS A 618 73.89 -33.78 -52.35
C LYS A 618 72.85 -33.11 -53.33
N LYS A 619 72.55 -31.78 -53.36
CA LYS A 619 72.94 -30.56 -52.59
C LYS A 619 72.08 -29.29 -52.96
N ASN A 620 71.90 -28.35 -51.99
CA ASN A 620 71.74 -26.87 -52.15
C ASN A 620 70.46 -26.29 -52.84
N LYS A 621 70.08 -24.98 -52.73
CA LYS A 621 70.79 -23.73 -52.31
C LYS A 621 69.86 -22.66 -51.65
N LYS A 622 70.44 -21.65 -50.95
CA LYS A 622 69.79 -20.58 -50.14
C LYS A 622 69.30 -19.32 -50.91
N LYS A 623 68.38 -18.54 -50.30
CA LYS A 623 68.45 -17.05 -50.23
C LYS A 623 67.84 -16.50 -48.90
N LYS A 624 68.02 -15.19 -48.59
CA LYS A 624 67.90 -14.60 -47.23
C LYS A 624 67.70 -13.07 -47.20
N ARG A 625 66.82 -12.54 -46.33
CA ARG A 625 66.77 -11.20 -45.65
C ARG A 625 65.60 -11.22 -44.62
N LYS A 626 65.69 -10.76 -43.36
CA LYS A 626 65.76 -9.39 -42.78
C LYS A 626 64.59 -8.49 -43.22
N SER A 627 63.86 -7.77 -42.35
CA SER A 627 63.81 -7.67 -40.86
C SER A 627 62.38 -7.23 -40.42
N SER A 628 61.97 -6.65 -39.26
CA SER A 628 62.56 -5.78 -38.21
C SER A 628 61.77 -5.86 -36.86
N SER A 629 61.99 -4.91 -35.93
CA SER A 629 61.33 -4.66 -34.63
C SER A 629 60.00 -3.85 -34.76
N SER A 630 59.19 -3.51 -33.73
CA SER A 630 59.40 -3.33 -32.26
C SER A 630 58.09 -3.54 -31.43
N VAL A 631 58.12 -4.04 -30.17
CA VAL A 631 58.07 -3.34 -28.84
C VAL A 631 56.81 -2.44 -28.67
N THR A 632 55.98 -2.48 -27.61
CA THR A 632 56.27 -2.56 -26.14
C THR A 632 55.22 -3.35 -25.31
N THR A 633 55.57 -3.75 -24.09
CA THR A 633 54.71 -4.40 -23.07
C THR A 633 54.61 -3.54 -21.80
N ILE A 634 53.43 -3.43 -21.18
CA ILE A 634 53.25 -2.92 -19.79
C ILE A 634 52.14 -3.74 -19.07
N SER A 635 52.42 -4.15 -17.82
CA SER A 635 51.48 -4.74 -16.83
C SER A 635 50.85 -3.62 -15.97
N SER A 636 49.75 -3.79 -15.23
CA SER A 636 49.52 -4.66 -14.05
C SER A 636 48.00 -4.65 -13.73
N ASN A 637 47.39 -5.50 -12.89
CA ASN A 637 47.51 -5.65 -11.42
C ASN A 637 47.52 -4.29 -10.64
N ASP A 638 46.85 -4.12 -9.51
CA ASP A 638 46.26 -5.10 -8.58
C ASP A 638 44.99 -4.58 -7.85
N ASN A 639 44.46 -5.39 -6.93
CA ASN A 639 43.31 -5.11 -6.06
C ASN A 639 43.61 -4.03 -4.99
N GLN A 640 42.57 -3.33 -4.49
CA GLN A 640 42.13 -3.51 -3.08
C GLN A 640 40.80 -2.79 -2.74
N SER A 641 40.25 -3.15 -1.57
CA SER A 641 38.96 -2.69 -1.03
C SER A 641 39.13 -1.47 -0.12
N THR A 642 38.09 -0.66 0.08
CA THR A 642 37.94 0.12 1.33
C THR A 642 36.47 0.31 1.72
N THR A 643 36.15 -0.02 2.98
CA THR A 643 34.87 0.32 3.63
C THR A 643 34.96 1.72 4.22
N VAL A 644 33.90 2.52 4.13
CA VAL A 644 33.75 3.76 4.91
C VAL A 644 32.33 3.84 5.48
N GLN A 645 32.23 3.93 6.80
CA GLN A 645 31.02 4.37 7.50
C GLN A 645 31.04 5.91 7.58
N GLN A 646 29.87 6.54 7.58
CA GLN A 646 29.73 7.92 8.03
C GLN A 646 28.52 8.06 8.96
N ASP A 647 28.79 8.15 10.26
CA ASP A 647 27.90 8.81 11.20
C ASP A 647 27.88 10.31 10.88
N ILE A 648 26.70 10.93 10.89
CA ILE A 648 26.56 12.39 10.99
C ILE A 648 25.65 12.70 12.17
N HIS A 649 26.27 13.10 13.27
CA HIS A 649 25.63 13.61 14.46
C HIS A 649 25.45 15.12 14.30
N LEU A 650 24.21 15.63 14.27
CA LEU A 650 23.91 17.06 14.34
C LEU A 650 22.96 17.35 15.52
N VAL A 651 23.12 18.51 16.13
CA VAL A 651 22.43 18.93 17.36
C VAL A 651 21.40 20.02 17.04
N SER A 652 20.37 20.09 17.87
CA SER A 652 19.24 21.02 17.81
C SER A 652 19.63 22.48 17.64
N GLN A 653 18.76 23.26 16.99
CA GLN A 653 18.44 24.59 17.48
C GLN A 653 16.96 24.94 17.23
N GLU A 654 16.42 25.68 18.19
CA GLU A 654 15.02 26.05 18.38
C GLU A 654 14.91 27.58 18.28
N PRO A 655 13.80 28.12 17.74
CA PRO A 655 13.43 29.51 18.00
C PRO A 655 11.97 29.65 18.45
N GLU A 656 11.77 30.10 19.70
CA GLU A 656 10.50 30.66 20.17
C GLU A 656 10.29 32.11 19.67
N PRO A 657 9.07 32.68 19.77
CA PRO A 657 8.63 33.79 18.92
C PRO A 657 9.04 35.19 19.39
N GLN A 658 8.90 36.17 18.50
CA GLN A 658 8.82 37.60 18.87
C GLN A 658 7.55 38.26 18.35
N SER A 659 6.93 39.02 19.24
CA SER A 659 5.73 39.84 19.01
C SER A 659 5.98 41.03 18.08
N ASN A 660 4.95 41.47 17.35
CA ASN A 660 4.67 42.90 17.11
C ASN A 660 3.24 43.13 16.57
N GLU A 661 2.44 43.86 17.34
CA GLU A 661 1.24 44.60 16.93
C GLU A 661 1.53 46.11 17.07
N PRO A 662 0.67 47.03 16.61
CA PRO A 662 -0.03 47.06 15.32
C PRO A 662 0.16 48.43 14.62
N SER A 663 -0.24 48.57 13.35
CA SER A 663 -0.29 49.88 12.70
C SER A 663 -1.51 50.06 11.78
N THR A 664 -2.44 50.92 12.21
CA THR A 664 -3.67 51.27 11.48
C THR A 664 -3.40 52.18 10.28
N SER A 665 -3.97 51.86 9.12
CA SER A 665 -4.14 52.81 8.01
C SER A 665 -5.43 52.54 7.23
N GLN A 666 -6.19 53.60 6.96
CA GLN A 666 -7.48 53.58 6.24
C GLN A 666 -7.28 53.73 4.72
N ASN A 667 -8.39 53.69 3.96
CA ASN A 667 -8.54 54.06 2.54
C ASN A 667 -8.00 53.03 1.53
N SER A 668 -8.57 52.86 0.32
CA SER A 668 -9.82 53.40 -0.25
C SER A 668 -10.42 52.40 -1.26
N CYS A 669 -11.73 52.52 -1.48
CA CYS A 669 -12.45 51.95 -2.61
C CYS A 669 -11.77 52.22 -3.97
N HIS A 670 -11.74 51.21 -4.84
CA HIS A 670 -12.05 51.40 -6.25
C HIS A 670 -12.81 50.19 -6.81
N VAL A 671 -13.85 50.45 -7.59
CA VAL A 671 -14.58 49.45 -8.39
C VAL A 671 -13.99 49.42 -9.80
N GLU A 672 -13.96 48.26 -10.45
CA GLU A 672 -13.99 48.20 -11.90
C GLU A 672 -14.91 47.04 -12.36
N GLU A 673 -15.50 47.19 -13.54
CA GLU A 673 -16.78 46.59 -13.90
C GLU A 673 -16.70 45.96 -15.31
N GLN A 674 -17.17 44.72 -15.48
CA GLN A 674 -17.36 44.17 -16.84
C GLN A 674 -18.48 43.12 -16.95
N LYS A 675 -19.71 43.66 -17.03
CA LYS A 675 -20.87 43.24 -17.85
C LYS A 675 -21.14 41.73 -18.12
N PRO A 676 -22.34 41.21 -17.75
CA PRO A 676 -22.91 40.04 -18.40
C PRO A 676 -23.46 40.38 -19.80
N LEU A 677 -23.70 39.37 -20.61
CA LEU A 677 -24.35 39.49 -21.92
C LEU A 677 -25.66 38.69 -21.90
N ILE A 678 -26.77 39.35 -22.20
CA ILE A 678 -28.11 38.76 -22.29
C ILE A 678 -28.54 38.85 -23.76
N ASP A 679 -29.04 37.76 -24.32
CA ASP A 679 -29.82 37.78 -25.56
C ASP A 679 -31.25 37.29 -25.26
N THR A 680 -32.23 38.07 -25.69
CA THR A 680 -33.66 37.84 -25.47
C THR A 680 -34.38 37.53 -26.78
N MET A 681 -35.26 36.52 -26.81
CA MET A 681 -36.41 36.51 -27.74
C MET A 681 -37.68 35.88 -27.13
N THR A 682 -38.58 36.78 -26.71
CA THR A 682 -40.04 36.77 -26.94
C THR A 682 -40.87 35.50 -26.73
N ASP A 683 -41.66 35.53 -25.66
CA ASP A 683 -43.13 35.48 -25.65
C ASP A 683 -43.90 34.76 -26.78
N SER A 684 -44.81 33.88 -26.37
CA SER A 684 -46.23 33.97 -26.77
C SER A 684 -47.12 33.30 -25.73
N SER A 685 -48.06 34.07 -25.18
CA SER A 685 -49.05 33.60 -24.20
C SER A 685 -50.37 33.21 -24.87
N LEU A 686 -51.18 32.38 -24.21
CA LEU A 686 -52.63 32.61 -24.08
C LEU A 686 -53.27 31.66 -23.05
N ASN A 687 -54.26 32.18 -22.32
CA ASN A 687 -55.15 31.41 -21.46
C ASN A 687 -56.20 30.65 -22.30
N ASN A 688 -56.74 29.54 -21.77
CA ASN A 688 -58.13 29.57 -21.28
C ASN A 688 -58.53 28.33 -20.47
N ASN A 689 -59.48 28.57 -19.56
CA ASN A 689 -60.26 27.61 -18.79
C ASN A 689 -61.05 26.67 -19.75
N ASN A 690 -61.52 25.48 -19.35
CA ASN A 690 -62.69 25.33 -18.48
C ASN A 690 -62.93 23.87 -18.02
N ASP A 691 -63.37 23.73 -16.77
CA ASP A 691 -64.49 22.91 -16.23
C ASP A 691 -64.70 21.40 -16.51
N ASP A 692 -65.41 20.82 -15.51
CA ASP A 692 -66.29 19.65 -15.51
C ASP A 692 -65.77 18.20 -15.45
N ASN A 693 -65.93 17.64 -14.24
CA ASN A 693 -66.71 16.43 -13.90
C ASN A 693 -66.47 15.12 -14.68
N ASN A 694 -66.15 14.06 -13.93
CA ASN A 694 -67.22 13.12 -13.59
C ASN A 694 -66.96 12.35 -12.29
N ASP A 695 -68.04 12.07 -11.54
CA ASP A 695 -68.04 11.08 -10.47
C ASP A 695 -68.03 9.66 -11.07
N ASN A 696 -67.40 8.69 -10.38
CA ASN A 696 -68.22 7.62 -9.77
C ASN A 696 -67.51 6.71 -8.76
N ASN A 697 -68.32 6.40 -7.75
CA ASN A 697 -68.39 5.18 -6.95
C ASN A 697 -68.18 3.86 -7.76
N ASN A 698 -67.95 2.68 -7.18
CA ASN A 698 -68.49 2.22 -5.89
C ASN A 698 -67.77 0.99 -5.29
N ASN A 699 -67.57 1.03 -3.97
CA ASN A 699 -67.81 -0.01 -2.96
C ASN A 699 -67.18 -1.43 -2.93
N HIS A 700 -67.01 -1.87 -1.67
CA HIS A 700 -67.28 -3.21 -1.10
C HIS A 700 -66.25 -4.36 -1.28
N ASN A 701 -65.99 -5.22 -0.27
CA ASN A 701 -66.42 -5.21 1.14
C ASN A 701 -65.56 -6.11 2.09
N ASN A 702 -65.80 -5.98 3.41
CA ASN A 702 -65.71 -7.03 4.47
C ASN A 702 -64.30 -7.56 4.91
N HIS A 703 -63.98 -7.83 6.18
CA HIS A 703 -64.73 -7.86 7.45
C HIS A 703 -63.76 -8.05 8.66
N ASN A 704 -64.09 -7.44 9.80
CA ASN A 704 -63.85 -7.85 11.21
C ASN A 704 -62.77 -8.89 11.60
N ASN A 705 -62.01 -8.56 12.66
CA ASN A 705 -62.37 -9.06 14.00
C ASN A 705 -61.93 -8.13 15.17
N HIS A 706 -62.57 -8.28 16.32
CA HIS A 706 -62.26 -7.56 17.57
C HIS A 706 -60.97 -8.06 18.25
N ASN A 707 -60.34 -7.19 19.04
CA ASN A 707 -60.38 -7.41 20.49
C ASN A 707 -60.45 -6.08 21.28
N ASN A 708 -61.11 -6.13 22.43
CA ASN A 708 -61.19 -5.03 23.40
C ASN A 708 -60.03 -5.15 24.41
N ASN A 709 -59.50 -4.02 24.87
CA ASN A 709 -59.57 -3.78 26.30
C ASN A 709 -59.66 -2.29 26.62
N ASN A 710 -60.35 -1.97 27.71
CA ASN A 710 -60.74 -0.63 28.10
C ASN A 710 -60.31 -0.40 29.55
N ASN A 711 -59.59 0.68 29.83
CA ASN A 711 -59.79 1.33 31.11
C ASN A 711 -59.60 2.85 31.03
N ASN A 712 -60.32 3.54 31.89
CA ASN A 712 -60.60 4.95 31.83
C ASN A 712 -60.24 5.58 33.18
N ASN A 713 -59.64 6.77 33.18
CA ASN A 713 -60.16 7.79 34.09
C ASN A 713 -59.90 9.22 33.63
N ASN A 714 -60.86 10.08 33.97
CA ASN A 714 -60.78 11.52 33.85
C ASN A 714 -59.87 12.12 34.93
N ASN A 715 -59.26 13.27 34.64
CA ASN A 715 -59.80 14.46 35.30
C ASN A 715 -59.78 15.68 34.36
N ASN A 716 -60.76 16.55 34.54
CA ASN A 716 -61.04 17.70 33.69
C ASN A 716 -61.01 18.96 34.58
N ASN A 717 -60.32 20.01 34.14
CA ASN A 717 -60.75 21.35 34.51
C ASN A 717 -60.42 22.36 33.41
N ASN A 718 -61.35 23.27 33.19
CA ASN A 718 -61.35 24.23 32.10
C ASN A 718 -61.71 25.60 32.66
N ASN A 719 -60.95 26.65 32.33
CA ASN A 719 -61.48 27.99 32.43
C ASN A 719 -60.80 28.96 31.45
N ASN A 720 -61.62 29.75 30.75
CA ASN A 720 -61.15 30.82 29.88
C ASN A 720 -60.80 32.06 30.73
N ASN A 721 -59.87 32.88 30.24
CA ASN A 721 -60.27 34.25 29.89
C ASN A 721 -59.41 34.84 28.76
N THR A 722 -60.01 35.73 27.99
CA THR A 722 -59.39 36.45 26.88
C THR A 722 -59.01 37.87 27.28
N ASN A 723 -57.90 38.39 26.76
CA ASN A 723 -57.95 39.66 26.02
C ASN A 723 -56.71 39.89 25.15
N SER A 724 -56.87 40.76 24.16
CA SER A 724 -55.87 41.10 23.15
C SER A 724 -55.49 42.58 23.23
N THR A 725 -54.22 42.89 22.96
CA THR A 725 -53.84 44.21 22.44
C THR A 725 -52.64 44.09 21.52
N GLN A 726 -52.80 44.48 20.26
CA GLN A 726 -51.70 44.84 19.36
C GLN A 726 -51.46 46.35 19.46
N SER A 727 -50.21 46.78 19.30
CA SER A 727 -49.88 48.15 18.86
C SER A 727 -48.53 48.14 18.16
N LEU A 728 -48.46 48.61 16.92
CA LEU A 728 -47.20 48.86 16.23
C LEU A 728 -46.56 50.17 16.72
N ASN A 729 -45.23 50.18 16.75
CA ASN A 729 -44.36 51.20 16.16
C ASN A 729 -43.00 50.56 15.86
#